data_AF-A0AAD6SF77-F1
#
_entry.id   AF-A0AAD6SF77-F1
#
_cell.length_a   1.000
_cell.length_b   1.000
_cell.length_c   1.000
_cell.angle_alpha   90.00
_cell.angle_beta   90.00
_cell.angle_gamma   90.00
#
_symmetry.space_group_name_H-M   'P 1'
#
loop_
_entity.id
_entity.type
_entity.pdbx_description
1 polymer ?
#
loop_
_entity_poly.entity_id
_entity_poly.type
_entity_poly.pdbx_seq_one_letter_code
_entity_poly.pdbx_strand_id
1 'polypeptide(L)'
;MHDSFIDWLDKYKLRFLYTLPEDTKIIDLVATVVAAMQSSSVQWQFSDGSSSLARYLRPHETLDLQLLGLVNKGSRSKGGDIYMRRQPANRTQTLSDLLADRTLFAKPKFLVRDRRLIVKFGLADRRSPGGLPRRHSCLSTLMHDIFSIENEKGRTPDWSPPQCDSDGETDNDSDIEELHAFLVSKCSNTGANQPCFVGPANSLGTQSSSIVVAGQNSERQPTSIRNSDLWDGPWVPQPAKYGGLFDMADLLKSIFETASSGSRPRELVVEGTTMDELVDNLMKLILEAVRSGDFTLILSPDRSFQLLQPNGVVLSFGVGVEREAWYTAFRHFIKSEGAWFLPRFDNRCSIATTMSQSASGYVSQARLDQIGVLGCITSLLLIHGIAPEPFSPALIQFAANGCDLSSLSRDFLREWHPELVDVIDRWDTTGAGGDITSFQYFLASYLDIQAAALRLRNDAQHRAIKNEMVYHSLIGSQLPSHPEIATFFKSMQLGCPNGFDFFQVIGSFPGGSTTFLSHIWTSVIHDFDSLRSYLTIRTLPPDVLVDIAGPAAASLPIASLDLRSITEGFLSGQGIPCPDLFSEAKGQFSTLIPFENIDSPAFRSIVLCWAVTGSPHIEADDHQHIELSFVGPTDTGYHASPAKRSECMAMGKIAFRTCFRTARIPASYLVQLCSKTYPAKDEQGNDKEPFSVQQAIEHWLLVEFLGGIGHHTIA
;
A
#
# COMPACT_ATOMS: atom_id res chain seq x y z
N MET A 1 -28.58 7.38 31.58
CA MET A 1 -27.65 8.10 30.67
C MET A 1 -28.37 8.91 29.59
N HIS A 2 -29.48 8.42 29.00
CA HIS A 2 -30.26 9.19 28.02
C HIS A 2 -30.91 10.46 28.59
N ASP A 3 -31.41 10.40 29.83
CA ASP A 3 -32.03 11.57 30.48
C ASP A 3 -30.99 12.65 30.78
N SER A 4 -29.78 12.27 31.22
CA SER A 4 -28.72 13.26 31.50
C SER A 4 -28.20 13.98 30.26
N PHE A 5 -28.28 13.38 29.07
CA PHE A 5 -27.88 14.04 27.82
C PHE A 5 -28.96 15.01 27.30
N ILE A 6 -30.24 14.64 27.40
CA ILE A 6 -31.34 15.55 27.07
C ILE A 6 -31.35 16.74 28.04
N ASP A 7 -31.23 16.47 29.34
CA ASP A 7 -31.18 17.52 30.36
C ASP A 7 -29.99 18.45 30.14
N TRP A 8 -28.86 17.92 29.67
CA TRP A 8 -27.71 18.72 29.25
C TRP A 8 -28.06 19.62 28.06
N LEU A 9 -28.65 19.08 26.99
CA LEU A 9 -29.07 19.89 25.84
C LEU A 9 -30.08 20.99 26.23
N ASP A 10 -31.03 20.69 27.11
CA ASP A 10 -32.01 21.66 27.60
C ASP A 10 -31.38 22.75 28.48
N LYS A 11 -30.46 22.36 29.36
CA LYS A 11 -29.68 23.28 30.20
C LYS A 11 -28.90 24.28 29.35
N TYR A 12 -28.33 23.82 28.24
CA TYR A 12 -27.52 24.62 27.32
C TYR A 12 -28.31 25.24 26.16
N LYS A 13 -29.64 25.08 26.13
CA LYS A 13 -30.53 25.59 25.07
C LYS A 13 -30.12 25.14 23.66
N LEU A 14 -29.68 23.88 23.55
CA LEU A 14 -29.24 23.24 22.30
C LEU A 14 -30.30 22.30 21.70
N ARG A 15 -31.49 22.23 22.32
CA ARG A 15 -32.63 21.49 21.81
C ARG A 15 -33.71 22.45 21.34
N PHE A 16 -34.04 22.36 20.06
CA PHE A 16 -35.06 23.20 19.41
C PHE A 16 -36.18 22.32 18.87
N LEU A 17 -37.40 22.85 18.92
CA LEU A 17 -38.58 22.19 18.36
C LEU A 17 -39.20 23.09 17.31
N TYR A 18 -39.32 22.56 16.10
CA TYR A 18 -39.92 23.27 14.98
C TYR A 18 -41.06 22.46 14.36
N THR A 19 -41.98 23.16 13.70
CA THR A 19 -42.95 22.60 12.76
C THR A 19 -42.64 23.22 11.41
N LEU A 20 -42.11 22.41 10.49
CA LEU A 20 -41.58 22.87 9.21
C LEU A 20 -42.20 22.04 8.08
N PRO A 21 -42.41 22.64 6.89
CA PRO A 21 -42.75 21.91 5.67
C PRO A 21 -41.70 20.86 5.30
N GLU A 22 -42.10 19.74 4.70
CA GLU A 22 -41.18 18.66 4.31
C GLU A 22 -40.18 19.08 3.22
N ASP A 23 -40.52 20.08 2.41
CA ASP A 23 -39.65 20.67 1.38
C ASP A 23 -38.66 21.70 1.94
N THR A 24 -38.65 21.93 3.25
CA THR A 24 -37.66 22.80 3.91
C THR A 24 -36.26 22.26 3.64
N LYS A 25 -35.38 23.11 3.11
CA LYS A 25 -33.99 22.72 2.82
C LYS A 25 -33.18 22.64 4.11
N ILE A 26 -32.23 21.73 4.14
CA ILE A 26 -31.34 21.54 5.30
C ILE A 26 -30.49 22.79 5.57
N ILE A 27 -30.10 23.52 4.51
CA ILE A 27 -29.38 24.80 4.65
C ILE A 27 -30.20 25.85 5.41
N ASP A 28 -31.50 25.93 5.14
CA ASP A 28 -32.42 26.90 5.74
C ASP A 28 -32.73 26.51 7.19
N LEU A 29 -32.85 25.20 7.44
CA LEU A 29 -32.96 24.65 8.80
C LEU A 29 -31.72 24.97 9.63
N VAL A 30 -30.51 24.80 9.07
CA VAL A 30 -29.26 25.12 9.78
C VAL A 30 -29.21 26.61 10.12
N ALA A 31 -29.51 27.50 9.17
CA ALA A 31 -29.56 28.94 9.42
C ALA A 31 -30.56 29.29 10.54
N THR A 32 -31.73 28.65 10.54
CA THR A 32 -32.76 28.84 11.57
C THR A 32 -32.25 28.39 12.96
N VAL A 33 -31.60 27.23 13.04
CA VAL A 33 -31.03 26.71 14.29
C VAL A 33 -29.90 27.60 14.81
N VAL A 34 -29.00 28.06 13.93
CA VAL A 34 -27.91 28.98 14.27
C VAL A 34 -28.45 30.28 14.86
N ALA A 35 -29.44 30.89 14.20
CA ALA A 35 -30.09 32.10 14.70
C ALA A 35 -30.77 31.88 16.06
N ALA A 36 -31.41 30.72 16.27
CA ALA A 36 -32.01 30.36 17.54
C ALA A 36 -30.96 30.13 18.65
N MET A 37 -29.79 29.57 18.31
CA MET A 37 -28.67 29.42 19.24
C MET A 37 -28.09 30.79 19.65
N GLN A 38 -27.88 31.69 18.68
CA GLN A 38 -27.37 33.05 18.90
C GLN A 38 -28.33 33.91 19.73
N SER A 39 -29.64 33.76 19.52
CA SER A 39 -30.69 34.48 20.27
C SER A 39 -31.10 33.83 21.59
N SER A 40 -30.56 32.64 21.90
CA SER A 40 -30.83 31.97 23.17
C SER A 40 -30.27 32.76 24.35
N SER A 41 -30.75 32.45 25.57
CA SER A 41 -30.22 33.05 26.80
C SER A 41 -28.73 32.75 27.06
N VAL A 42 -28.17 31.75 26.36
CA VAL A 42 -26.74 31.39 26.43
C VAL A 42 -25.91 32.19 25.42
N GLN A 43 -26.54 32.80 24.41
CA GLN A 43 -25.92 33.64 23.39
C GLN A 43 -24.72 32.98 22.69
N TRP A 44 -24.97 31.80 22.10
CA TRP A 44 -23.93 31.06 21.40
C TRP A 44 -23.30 31.88 20.29
N GLN A 45 -21.98 31.95 20.29
CA GLN A 45 -21.21 32.58 19.23
C GLN A 45 -20.54 31.51 18.39
N PHE A 46 -20.55 31.71 17.07
CA PHE A 46 -19.83 30.89 16.12
C PHE A 46 -18.65 31.71 15.61
N SER A 47 -17.48 31.10 15.51
CA SER A 47 -16.27 31.80 15.07
C SER A 47 -16.49 32.40 13.70
N ASP A 48 -16.27 33.72 13.53
CA ASP A 48 -16.43 34.39 12.24
C ASP A 48 -15.61 33.66 11.18
N GLY A 49 -16.31 33.13 10.17
CA GLY A 49 -15.74 32.34 9.09
C GLY A 49 -14.92 33.16 8.09
N SER A 50 -14.28 34.25 8.53
CA SER A 50 -13.46 35.15 7.69
C SER A 50 -12.10 34.51 7.32
N SER A 51 -12.11 33.23 7.01
CA SER A 51 -11.04 32.59 6.26
C SER A 51 -11.03 33.20 4.86
N SER A 52 -9.85 33.55 4.35
CA SER A 52 -9.65 34.05 2.98
C SER A 52 -10.25 33.11 1.92
N LEU A 53 -10.49 31.83 2.27
CA LEU A 53 -11.10 30.83 1.42
C LEU A 53 -12.63 30.87 1.37
N ALA A 54 -13.31 31.59 2.27
CA ALA A 54 -14.77 31.67 2.30
C ALA A 54 -15.35 32.21 0.98
N ARG A 55 -14.55 32.95 0.20
CA ARG A 55 -14.90 33.48 -1.13
C ARG A 55 -15.07 32.38 -2.19
N TYR A 56 -14.44 31.23 -1.99
CA TYR A 56 -14.40 30.10 -2.94
C TYR A 56 -15.27 28.91 -2.51
N LEU A 57 -15.85 28.96 -1.31
CA LEU A 57 -16.73 27.93 -0.78
C LEU A 57 -18.17 28.26 -1.15
N ARG A 58 -18.95 27.22 -1.46
CA ARG A 58 -20.39 27.37 -1.71
C ARG A 58 -21.11 27.63 -0.38
N PRO A 59 -22.26 28.34 -0.37
CA PRO A 59 -22.95 28.69 0.88
C PRO A 59 -23.32 27.51 1.80
N HIS A 60 -23.48 26.30 1.26
CA HIS A 60 -23.78 25.10 2.05
C HIS A 60 -22.52 24.43 2.64
N GLU A 61 -21.33 24.82 2.19
CA GLU A 61 -20.03 24.35 2.71
C GLU A 61 -19.53 25.23 3.86
N THR A 62 -20.08 26.45 4.00
CA THR A 62 -19.68 27.43 5.02
C THR A 62 -20.60 27.42 6.25
N LEU A 63 -21.56 26.50 6.33
CA LEU A 63 -22.50 26.42 7.46
C LEU A 63 -21.76 26.25 8.79
N ASP A 64 -22.24 26.91 9.85
CA ASP A 64 -21.68 26.78 11.20
C ASP A 64 -21.93 25.41 11.84
N LEU A 65 -22.96 24.71 11.34
CA LEU A 65 -23.38 23.39 11.79
C LEU A 65 -23.41 22.40 10.62
N GLN A 66 -23.00 21.16 10.89
CA GLN A 66 -23.03 20.06 9.93
C GLN A 66 -24.00 18.97 10.38
N LEU A 67 -24.71 18.39 9.41
CA LEU A 67 -25.65 17.30 9.64
C LEU A 67 -24.91 16.04 10.14
N LEU A 68 -25.47 15.35 11.13
CA LEU A 68 -24.95 14.08 11.63
C LEU A 68 -25.86 12.92 11.22
N GLY A 69 -25.27 11.90 10.57
CA GLY A 69 -25.95 10.67 10.17
C GLY A 69 -25.41 9.45 10.91
N LEU A 70 -26.24 8.41 11.04
CA LEU A 70 -25.84 7.13 11.63
C LEU A 70 -24.81 6.41 10.74
N VAL A 71 -23.78 5.82 11.34
CA VAL A 71 -22.88 4.91 10.63
C VAL A 71 -23.37 3.47 10.78
N ASN A 72 -23.04 2.59 9.82
CA ASN A 72 -23.41 1.17 9.81
C ASN A 72 -24.92 0.94 10.01
N LYS A 73 -25.75 1.81 9.44
CA LYS A 73 -27.21 1.80 9.56
C LYS A 73 -27.69 1.77 11.01
N GLY A 74 -26.87 2.19 11.99
CA GLY A 74 -27.14 2.05 13.42
C GLY A 74 -27.40 0.61 13.87
N SER A 75 -26.76 -0.39 13.24
CA SER A 75 -26.64 -1.74 13.79
C SER A 75 -25.35 -1.88 14.55
N ARG A 76 -25.40 -2.52 15.72
CA ARG A 76 -24.19 -2.98 16.40
C ARG A 76 -23.61 -4.12 15.55
N SER A 77 -22.49 -3.89 14.87
CA SER A 77 -21.56 -5.00 14.56
C SER A 77 -21.19 -5.64 15.90
N LYS A 78 -20.92 -6.95 15.95
CA LYS A 78 -20.74 -7.72 17.21
C LYS A 78 -19.79 -6.99 18.18
N GLY A 79 -20.33 -6.23 19.14
CA GLY A 79 -19.58 -5.47 20.15
C GLY A 79 -19.43 -3.95 19.93
N GLY A 80 -19.78 -3.39 18.77
CA GLY A 80 -19.54 -1.98 18.44
C GLY A 80 -20.61 -0.99 18.97
N ASP A 81 -20.17 0.21 19.37
CA ASP A 81 -21.05 1.33 19.68
C ASP A 81 -21.71 1.92 18.43
N ILE A 82 -22.93 2.45 18.58
CA ILE A 82 -23.60 3.21 17.51
C ILE A 82 -23.08 4.64 17.59
N TYR A 83 -22.25 5.03 16.63
CA TYR A 83 -21.77 6.40 16.49
C TYR A 83 -22.39 7.12 15.28
N MET A 84 -22.29 8.44 15.29
CA MET A 84 -22.77 9.31 14.22
C MET A 84 -21.56 9.97 13.55
N ARG A 85 -21.63 10.15 12.24
CA ARG A 85 -20.60 10.82 11.44
C ARG A 85 -21.20 12.05 10.77
N ARG A 86 -20.37 13.09 10.60
CA ARG A 86 -20.70 14.27 9.80
C ARG A 86 -21.02 13.85 8.37
N GLN A 87 -22.14 14.32 7.85
CA GLN A 87 -22.61 14.08 6.50
C GLN A 87 -22.63 15.40 5.74
N PRO A 88 -22.13 15.44 4.49
CA PRO A 88 -22.23 16.63 3.67
C PRO A 88 -23.71 16.91 3.36
N ALA A 89 -24.16 18.14 3.61
CA ALA A 89 -25.50 18.57 3.23
C ALA A 89 -25.47 19.11 1.80
N ASN A 90 -26.32 18.58 0.92
CA ASN A 90 -26.47 19.13 -0.44
C ASN A 90 -27.35 20.39 -0.40
N ARG A 91 -27.08 21.37 -1.27
CA ARG A 91 -27.86 22.61 -1.44
C ARG A 91 -29.35 22.35 -1.68
N THR A 92 -29.69 21.25 -2.34
CA THR A 92 -31.08 20.89 -2.64
C THR A 92 -31.68 19.89 -1.67
N GLN A 93 -30.93 19.43 -0.67
CA GLN A 93 -31.40 18.44 0.29
C GLN A 93 -32.49 19.03 1.18
N THR A 94 -33.60 18.32 1.31
CA THR A 94 -34.80 18.69 2.07
C THR A 94 -35.04 17.78 3.27
N LEU A 95 -35.97 18.15 4.14
CA LEU A 95 -36.45 17.28 5.22
C LEU A 95 -37.09 15.99 4.68
N SER A 96 -37.79 16.07 3.54
CA SER A 96 -38.34 14.90 2.83
C SER A 96 -37.23 13.91 2.45
N ASP A 97 -36.08 14.41 1.96
CA ASP A 97 -34.94 13.55 1.62
C ASP A 97 -34.38 12.83 2.86
N LEU A 98 -34.31 13.52 4.01
CA LEU A 98 -33.88 12.90 5.27
C LEU A 98 -34.89 11.85 5.76
N LEU A 99 -36.20 12.09 5.57
CA LEU A 99 -37.27 11.14 5.90
C LEU A 99 -37.24 9.89 5.00
N ALA A 100 -36.91 10.08 3.72
CA ALA A 100 -36.74 8.99 2.77
C ALA A 100 -35.52 8.11 3.13
N ASP A 101 -34.42 8.71 3.61
CA ASP A 101 -33.24 7.98 4.05
C ASP A 101 -33.41 7.39 5.47
N ARG A 102 -34.08 6.24 5.51
CA ARG A 102 -34.30 5.46 6.73
C ARG A 102 -33.03 4.79 7.26
N THR A 103 -31.93 4.84 6.53
CA THR A 103 -30.68 4.19 6.92
C THR A 103 -29.77 5.11 7.73
N LEU A 104 -29.66 6.37 7.32
CA LEU A 104 -28.76 7.34 7.95
C LEU A 104 -29.49 8.31 8.88
N PHE A 105 -30.71 8.75 8.53
CA PHE A 105 -31.35 9.91 9.18
C PHE A 105 -32.74 9.66 9.75
N ALA A 106 -33.54 8.74 9.20
CA ALA A 106 -34.90 8.50 9.65
C ALA A 106 -35.13 7.08 10.19
N LYS A 107 -34.11 6.48 10.82
CA LYS A 107 -34.25 5.15 11.43
C LYS A 107 -35.27 5.21 12.59
N PRO A 108 -36.43 4.52 12.51
CA PRO A 108 -37.54 4.73 13.45
C PRO A 108 -37.18 4.55 14.92
N LYS A 109 -36.24 3.65 15.22
CA LYS A 109 -35.81 3.34 16.59
C LYS A 109 -34.98 4.45 17.25
N PHE A 110 -34.30 5.30 16.48
CA PHE A 110 -33.30 6.23 17.01
C PHE A 110 -33.60 7.70 16.70
N LEU A 111 -34.28 7.97 15.58
CA LEU A 111 -34.42 9.31 15.02
C LEU A 111 -35.86 9.69 14.71
N VAL A 112 -36.84 8.82 14.99
CA VAL A 112 -38.26 9.19 15.02
C VAL A 112 -38.79 8.92 16.42
N ARG A 113 -39.11 9.99 17.16
CA ARG A 113 -39.67 9.88 18.52
C ARG A 113 -40.92 10.74 18.61
N ASP A 114 -42.00 10.18 19.15
CA ASP A 114 -43.27 10.90 19.36
C ASP A 114 -43.80 11.57 18.07
N ARG A 115 -43.67 10.87 16.92
CA ARG A 115 -44.01 11.35 15.57
C ARG A 115 -43.21 12.58 15.11
N ARG A 116 -42.00 12.78 15.64
CA ARG A 116 -41.09 13.86 15.24
C ARG A 116 -39.79 13.28 14.70
N LEU A 117 -39.29 13.87 13.62
CA LEU A 117 -37.94 13.60 13.12
C LEU A 117 -36.92 14.31 14.02
N ILE A 118 -35.92 13.56 14.49
CA ILE A 118 -34.79 14.09 15.25
C ILE A 118 -33.64 14.32 14.28
N VAL A 119 -33.36 15.58 13.98
CA VAL A 119 -32.20 15.99 13.20
C VAL A 119 -31.10 16.41 14.17
N LYS A 120 -29.89 15.87 14.00
CA LYS A 120 -28.75 16.16 14.86
C LYS A 120 -27.70 16.91 14.06
N PHE A 121 -27.13 17.94 14.69
CA PHE A 121 -26.07 18.74 14.14
C PHE A 121 -24.83 18.66 15.02
N GLY A 122 -23.66 18.68 14.41
CA GLY A 122 -22.38 18.89 15.07
C GLY A 122 -21.78 20.22 14.63
N LEU A 123 -20.88 20.78 15.46
CA LEU A 123 -20.10 21.95 15.05
C LEU A 123 -19.30 21.60 13.78
N ALA A 124 -19.38 22.50 12.79
CA ALA A 124 -18.55 22.40 11.61
C ALA A 124 -17.08 22.47 12.02
N ASP A 125 -16.28 21.54 11.52
CA ASP A 125 -14.85 21.50 11.79
C ASP A 125 -14.15 22.62 11.01
N ARG A 126 -14.15 23.83 11.58
CA ARG A 126 -13.35 24.94 11.08
C ARG A 126 -11.95 24.78 11.66
N ARG A 127 -11.16 23.87 11.08
CA ARG A 127 -9.72 23.77 11.38
C ARG A 127 -9.11 25.17 11.32
N SER A 128 -8.27 25.51 12.30
CA SER A 128 -7.56 26.79 12.38
C SER A 128 -6.91 27.13 11.03
N PRO A 129 -6.77 28.42 10.66
CA PRO A 129 -6.37 28.85 9.31
C PRO A 129 -4.97 28.41 8.83
N GLY A 130 -4.21 27.64 9.64
CA GLY A 130 -3.00 26.97 9.18
C GLY A 130 -3.26 25.66 8.41
N GLY A 131 -4.46 25.08 8.54
CA GLY A 131 -4.88 23.94 7.75
C GLY A 131 -5.93 24.38 6.75
N LEU A 132 -5.54 24.54 5.49
CA LEU A 132 -6.49 24.58 4.37
C LEU A 132 -7.55 23.49 4.60
N PRO A 133 -8.86 23.74 4.37
CA PRO A 133 -9.82 22.67 4.29
C PRO A 133 -9.22 21.66 3.32
N ARG A 134 -9.01 20.42 3.76
CA ARG A 134 -8.53 19.32 2.91
C ARG A 134 -9.58 19.11 1.81
N ARG A 135 -9.58 19.99 0.80
CA ARG A 135 -10.04 19.65 -0.53
C ARG A 135 -9.10 18.53 -0.93
N HIS A 136 -9.64 17.33 -1.03
CA HIS A 136 -8.98 16.30 -1.78
C HIS A 136 -8.97 16.77 -3.24
N SER A 137 -7.96 17.55 -3.61
CA SER A 137 -7.54 17.68 -5.00
C SER A 137 -6.92 16.34 -5.35
N CYS A 138 -7.72 15.49 -5.97
CA CYS A 138 -7.18 14.27 -6.53
C CYS A 138 -6.18 14.64 -7.62
N LEU A 139 -5.03 13.97 -7.61
CA LEU A 139 -3.89 14.24 -8.47
C LEU A 139 -4.25 14.36 -9.96
N SER A 140 -5.25 13.61 -10.44
CA SER A 140 -5.75 13.77 -11.81
C SER A 140 -6.04 15.23 -12.17
N THR A 141 -6.57 16.04 -11.23
CA THR A 141 -6.85 17.46 -11.48
C THR A 141 -5.58 18.30 -11.60
N LEU A 142 -4.52 17.94 -10.86
CA LEU A 142 -3.27 18.67 -10.85
C LEU A 142 -2.34 18.24 -12.00
N MET A 143 -2.27 16.95 -12.35
CA MET A 143 -1.52 16.46 -13.51
C MET A 143 -2.05 17.08 -14.81
N HIS A 144 -3.37 17.09 -14.98
CA HIS A 144 -4.02 17.75 -16.11
C HIS A 144 -3.75 19.25 -16.15
N ASP A 145 -3.44 19.88 -15.01
CA ASP A 145 -3.06 21.29 -14.97
C ASP A 145 -1.67 21.57 -15.55
N ILE A 146 -0.71 20.64 -15.40
CA ILE A 146 0.68 20.81 -15.85
C ILE A 146 0.86 20.43 -17.33
N PHE A 147 0.14 19.43 -17.83
CA PHE A 147 0.16 19.09 -19.27
C PHE A 147 -0.30 20.24 -20.18
N SER A 148 -1.19 21.12 -19.72
CA SER A 148 -1.57 22.33 -20.47
C SER A 148 -0.42 23.34 -20.61
N ILE A 149 0.58 23.31 -19.72
CA ILE A 149 1.72 24.24 -19.70
C ILE A 149 2.78 23.82 -20.73
N GLU A 150 3.00 22.53 -20.92
CA GLU A 150 3.98 22.02 -21.91
C GLU A 150 3.57 22.29 -23.37
N ASN A 151 2.27 22.44 -23.64
CA ASN A 151 1.74 22.83 -24.96
C ASN A 151 2.00 24.30 -25.30
N GLU A 152 2.36 25.14 -24.33
CA GLU A 152 2.79 26.53 -24.55
C GLU A 152 4.31 26.65 -24.77
N LYS A 153 4.89 25.81 -25.64
CA LYS A 153 6.24 26.07 -26.17
C LYS A 153 6.23 27.34 -27.02
N GLY A 154 6.48 28.48 -26.36
CA GLY A 154 6.68 29.77 -27.03
C GLY A 154 6.36 31.03 -26.22
N ARG A 155 5.80 30.92 -25.01
CA ARG A 155 5.63 32.08 -24.13
C ARG A 155 6.16 31.76 -22.75
N THR A 156 7.25 32.42 -22.36
CA THR A 156 7.51 32.68 -20.95
C THR A 156 6.29 33.39 -20.38
N PRO A 157 5.62 32.88 -19.34
CA PRO A 157 4.57 33.62 -18.67
C PRO A 157 5.19 34.89 -18.10
N ASP A 158 4.77 36.06 -18.58
CA ASP A 158 5.07 37.33 -17.93
C ASP A 158 4.21 37.40 -16.67
N TRP A 159 4.65 36.70 -15.63
CA TRP A 159 4.10 36.82 -14.30
C TRP A 159 4.96 37.83 -13.56
N SER A 160 4.64 39.11 -13.71
CA SER A 160 5.20 40.14 -12.85
C SER A 160 4.47 40.07 -11.50
N PRO A 161 5.15 39.71 -10.40
CA PRO A 161 4.54 39.78 -9.07
C PRO A 161 4.29 41.25 -8.69
N PRO A 162 3.36 41.54 -7.76
CA PRO A 162 3.18 42.88 -7.24
C PRO A 162 4.51 43.37 -6.66
N GLN A 163 5.01 44.50 -7.18
CA GLN A 163 6.20 45.17 -6.65
C GLN A 163 6.02 45.42 -5.16
N CYS A 164 6.80 44.71 -4.36
CA CYS A 164 7.10 45.09 -2.99
C CYS A 164 8.47 45.74 -3.04
N ASP A 165 8.51 47.07 -3.00
CA ASP A 165 9.73 47.82 -2.79
C ASP A 165 10.31 47.43 -1.43
N SER A 166 11.45 46.77 -1.44
CA SER A 166 12.34 46.67 -0.28
C SER A 166 13.77 46.59 -0.79
N ASP A 167 14.40 47.76 -0.84
CA ASP A 167 15.85 47.92 -0.86
C ASP A 167 16.49 47.17 0.33
N GLY A 168 17.66 46.55 0.12
CA GLY A 168 18.49 46.13 1.24
C GLY A 168 19.44 44.95 1.00
N GLU A 169 20.55 45.25 0.33
CA GLU A 169 21.92 44.77 0.60
C GLU A 169 22.33 43.30 0.36
N THR A 170 23.46 43.22 -0.34
CA THR A 170 24.30 42.10 -0.74
C THR A 170 25.06 41.47 0.43
N ASP A 171 25.41 40.18 0.34
CA ASP A 171 26.81 39.74 0.22
C ASP A 171 26.98 38.20 0.25
N ASN A 172 27.90 37.77 -0.63
CA ASN A 172 28.78 36.59 -0.61
C ASN A 172 28.26 35.19 -0.96
N ASP A 173 28.45 34.88 -2.25
CA ASP A 173 28.92 33.59 -2.75
C ASP A 173 30.40 33.36 -2.39
N SER A 174 30.73 32.20 -1.82
CA SER A 174 31.81 31.32 -2.33
C SER A 174 31.84 29.98 -1.60
N ASP A 175 32.21 28.95 -2.37
CA ASP A 175 32.77 27.65 -1.95
C ASP A 175 31.79 26.51 -1.63
N ILE A 176 31.57 25.64 -2.64
CA ILE A 176 31.71 24.17 -2.59
C ILE A 176 31.66 23.68 -4.06
N GLU A 177 32.81 23.71 -4.73
CA GLU A 177 33.03 23.12 -6.07
C GLU A 177 34.17 22.08 -6.05
N GLU A 178 34.44 21.46 -4.90
CA GLU A 178 35.64 20.63 -4.70
C GLU A 178 35.35 19.23 -4.11
N LEU A 179 34.33 18.53 -4.63
CA LEU A 179 34.13 17.10 -4.30
C LEU A 179 33.70 16.20 -5.48
N HIS A 180 33.80 16.68 -6.72
CA HIS A 180 33.41 15.92 -7.92
C HIS A 180 34.59 15.35 -8.74
N ALA A 181 35.84 15.51 -8.29
CA ALA A 181 37.02 15.16 -9.08
C ALA A 181 37.69 13.81 -8.75
N PHE A 182 37.13 12.96 -7.87
CA PHE A 182 37.86 11.76 -7.39
C PHE A 182 37.28 10.38 -7.77
N LEU A 183 36.15 10.29 -8.49
CA LEU A 183 35.51 8.98 -8.78
C LEU A 183 35.31 8.64 -10.26
N VAL A 184 36.07 9.25 -11.17
CA VAL A 184 36.08 8.82 -12.58
C VAL A 184 37.51 8.69 -13.09
N SER A 185 38.10 7.49 -12.96
CA SER A 185 39.18 7.06 -13.84
C SER A 185 39.33 5.53 -13.90
N LYS A 186 38.82 5.00 -15.01
CA LYS A 186 39.33 3.91 -15.85
C LYS A 186 39.60 2.53 -15.23
N CYS A 187 38.90 1.53 -15.78
CA CYS A 187 39.52 0.67 -16.78
C CYS A 187 38.47 0.04 -17.71
N SER A 188 38.52 0.41 -18.99
CA SER A 188 37.96 -0.35 -20.10
C SER A 188 39.01 -1.36 -20.56
N ASN A 189 38.61 -2.61 -20.80
CA ASN A 189 39.03 -3.34 -22.00
C ASN A 189 38.17 -4.60 -22.25
N THR A 190 37.68 -4.60 -23.48
CA THR A 190 37.14 -5.66 -24.36
C THR A 190 37.63 -7.10 -24.15
N GLY A 191 36.74 -8.06 -24.43
CA GLY A 191 37.15 -9.38 -24.92
C GLY A 191 36.16 -10.51 -24.64
N ALA A 192 35.53 -11.02 -25.70
CA ALA A 192 34.68 -12.20 -25.71
C ALA A 192 35.38 -13.48 -25.19
N ASN A 193 34.65 -14.32 -24.45
CA ASN A 193 34.53 -15.78 -24.63
C ASN A 193 33.91 -16.45 -23.39
N GLN A 194 32.86 -17.25 -23.61
CA GLN A 194 32.53 -18.40 -22.75
C GLN A 194 33.74 -19.34 -22.65
N PRO A 195 33.98 -19.96 -21.48
CA PRO A 195 33.48 -21.32 -21.29
C PRO A 195 33.02 -21.68 -19.87
N CYS A 196 32.19 -22.74 -19.79
CA CYS A 196 31.99 -23.59 -18.62
C CYS A 196 33.31 -23.92 -17.91
N PHE A 197 33.33 -23.98 -16.57
CA PHE A 197 34.02 -25.07 -15.84
C PHE A 197 33.65 -25.08 -14.34
N VAL A 198 33.18 -26.26 -13.91
CA VAL A 198 33.39 -27.00 -12.65
C VAL A 198 34.15 -26.26 -11.53
N GLY A 199 33.52 -26.09 -10.36
CA GLY A 199 34.17 -25.63 -9.15
C GLY A 199 35.05 -26.70 -8.48
N PRO A 200 36.18 -26.34 -7.85
CA PRO A 200 36.91 -27.25 -6.99
C PRO A 200 36.31 -27.24 -5.57
N ALA A 201 36.09 -28.45 -5.05
CA ALA A 201 35.80 -28.69 -3.65
C ALA A 201 36.99 -28.28 -2.78
N ASN A 202 36.73 -27.47 -1.74
CA ASN A 202 37.64 -27.31 -0.61
C ASN A 202 36.89 -27.64 0.67
N SER A 203 37.25 -28.77 1.26
CA SER A 203 36.83 -29.22 2.57
C SER A 203 37.65 -28.52 3.65
N LEU A 204 36.99 -27.85 4.59
CA LEU A 204 37.56 -27.47 5.88
C LEU A 204 36.49 -27.70 6.95
N GLY A 205 36.47 -28.92 7.48
CA GLY A 205 35.61 -29.28 8.61
C GLY A 205 36.03 -28.53 9.87
N THR A 206 35.08 -27.79 10.47
CA THR A 206 35.27 -27.14 11.77
C THR A 206 34.47 -27.90 12.82
N GLN A 207 35.17 -28.63 13.69
CA GLN A 207 34.59 -29.19 14.92
C GLN A 207 34.31 -28.04 15.90
N SER A 208 33.05 -27.89 16.31
CA SER A 208 32.67 -26.97 17.39
C SER A 208 32.80 -27.67 18.74
N SER A 209 33.78 -27.25 19.53
CA SER A 209 33.90 -27.58 20.96
C SER A 209 33.29 -26.46 21.78
N SER A 210 32.21 -26.75 22.49
CA SER A 210 31.53 -25.84 23.42
C SER A 210 32.36 -25.61 24.69
N ILE A 211 32.80 -24.38 24.91
CA ILE A 211 33.31 -23.90 26.20
C ILE A 211 32.17 -23.17 26.91
N VAL A 212 31.79 -23.70 28.07
CA VAL A 212 30.83 -23.09 29.00
C VAL A 212 31.54 -22.00 29.78
N VAL A 213 31.12 -20.75 29.63
CA VAL A 213 31.45 -19.67 30.57
C VAL A 213 30.13 -19.24 31.22
N ALA A 214 30.06 -19.47 32.53
CA ALA A 214 28.92 -19.10 33.36
C ALA A 214 28.95 -17.59 33.64
N GLY A 215 27.88 -16.89 33.24
CA GLY A 215 27.57 -15.52 33.63
C GLY A 215 26.06 -15.38 33.79
N GLN A 216 25.60 -15.20 35.02
CA GLN A 216 24.19 -15.06 35.38
C GLN A 216 23.66 -13.72 34.86
N ASN A 217 22.68 -13.76 33.95
CA ASN A 217 21.55 -12.85 33.89
C ASN A 217 20.41 -13.52 33.11
N SER A 218 19.20 -13.45 33.66
CA SER A 218 18.02 -14.17 33.19
C SER A 218 17.40 -13.48 31.98
N GLU A 219 17.99 -13.68 30.81
CA GLU A 219 17.33 -13.49 29.52
C GLU A 219 17.02 -14.87 28.94
N ARG A 220 15.76 -15.08 28.53
CA ARG A 220 15.30 -16.33 27.91
C ARG A 220 16.06 -16.54 26.59
N GLN A 221 17.16 -17.29 26.62
CA GLN A 221 17.82 -17.73 25.39
C GLN A 221 16.94 -18.76 24.67
N PRO A 222 16.71 -18.62 23.35
CA PRO A 222 16.00 -19.61 22.54
C PRO A 222 16.90 -20.84 22.39
N THR A 223 16.74 -21.82 23.27
CA THR A 223 17.66 -22.97 23.41
C THR A 223 17.16 -24.27 22.77
N SER A 224 16.11 -24.28 21.94
CA SER A 224 15.55 -25.55 21.44
C SER A 224 15.07 -25.52 19.99
N ILE A 225 16.00 -25.49 19.03
CA ILE A 225 15.76 -26.20 17.74
C ILE A 225 15.85 -27.73 17.96
N ARG A 226 16.49 -28.15 19.06
CA ARG A 226 17.01 -29.52 19.25
C ARG A 226 16.09 -30.54 19.94
N ASN A 227 14.97 -30.14 20.57
CA ASN A 227 14.22 -31.06 21.45
C ASN A 227 12.71 -31.23 21.15
N SER A 228 12.18 -30.67 20.06
CA SER A 228 10.80 -30.95 19.64
C SER A 228 10.78 -31.93 18.48
N ASP A 229 10.11 -33.06 18.63
CA ASP A 229 9.73 -33.89 17.50
C ASP A 229 8.74 -33.09 16.63
N LEU A 230 9.22 -32.58 15.50
CA LEU A 230 8.46 -31.71 14.61
C LEU A 230 7.24 -32.46 14.05
N TRP A 231 6.05 -31.97 14.40
CA TRP A 231 4.72 -32.48 14.02
C TRP A 231 4.24 -33.76 14.72
N ASP A 232 4.91 -34.22 15.78
CA ASP A 232 4.41 -35.37 16.56
C ASP A 232 3.18 -35.01 17.44
N GLY A 233 2.86 -33.72 17.55
CA GLY A 233 1.64 -33.22 18.20
C GLY A 233 1.18 -31.88 17.62
N PRO A 234 -0.06 -31.46 17.90
CA PRO A 234 -0.56 -30.16 17.47
C PRO A 234 0.25 -29.05 18.15
N TRP A 235 0.76 -28.12 17.36
CA TRP A 235 1.36 -26.90 17.89
C TRP A 235 0.29 -26.01 18.52
N VAL A 236 0.62 -25.43 19.67
CA VAL A 236 -0.27 -24.52 20.39
C VAL A 236 0.38 -23.14 20.41
N PRO A 237 -0.21 -22.11 19.77
CA PRO A 237 0.32 -20.76 19.80
C PRO A 237 0.37 -20.22 21.23
N GLN A 238 1.33 -19.34 21.50
CA GLN A 238 1.33 -18.60 22.76
C GLN A 238 0.08 -17.70 22.84
N PRO A 239 -0.52 -17.55 24.04
CA PRO A 239 -1.69 -16.70 24.20
C PRO A 239 -1.34 -15.25 23.83
N ALA A 240 -2.07 -14.71 22.88
CA ALA A 240 -1.80 -13.38 22.35
C ALA A 240 -2.33 -12.28 23.27
N LYS A 241 -1.58 -11.18 23.39
CA LYS A 241 -1.84 -10.09 24.35
C LYS A 241 -3.12 -9.28 24.06
N TYR A 242 -3.55 -9.18 22.80
CA TYR A 242 -4.54 -8.20 22.34
C TYR A 242 -5.88 -8.82 21.89
N GLY A 243 -6.27 -9.95 22.48
CA GLY A 243 -7.37 -10.79 21.99
C GLY A 243 -8.62 -10.02 21.52
N GLY A 244 -8.93 -10.15 20.21
CA GLY A 244 -10.15 -9.62 19.59
C GLY A 244 -10.14 -8.13 19.22
N LEU A 245 -8.99 -7.45 19.29
CA LEU A 245 -8.86 -6.02 18.97
C LEU A 245 -8.61 -5.71 17.49
N PHE A 246 -8.20 -6.70 16.70
CA PHE A 246 -7.77 -6.48 15.32
C PHE A 246 -8.65 -7.22 14.33
N ASP A 247 -9.07 -6.50 13.30
CA ASP A 247 -9.77 -7.00 12.12
C ASP A 247 -9.19 -6.29 10.90
N MET A 248 -9.18 -6.92 9.73
CA MET A 248 -8.53 -6.38 8.53
C MET A 248 -9.11 -5.03 8.11
N ALA A 249 -10.44 -4.88 8.21
CA ALA A 249 -11.13 -3.66 7.83
C ALA A 249 -10.66 -2.42 8.63
N ASP A 250 -10.23 -2.60 9.87
CA ASP A 250 -9.79 -1.53 10.77
C ASP A 250 -8.34 -1.73 11.27
N LEU A 251 -7.56 -2.63 10.62
CA LEU A 251 -6.27 -3.10 11.13
C LEU A 251 -5.30 -1.94 11.35
N LEU A 252 -5.07 -1.17 10.30
CA LEU A 252 -4.13 -0.05 10.30
C LEU A 252 -4.47 0.97 11.39
N LYS A 253 -5.74 1.36 11.48
CA LYS A 253 -6.22 2.30 12.49
C LYS A 253 -6.03 1.74 13.91
N SER A 254 -6.45 0.49 14.12
CA SER A 254 -6.38 -0.16 15.44
C SER A 254 -4.94 -0.33 15.90
N ILE A 255 -4.02 -0.64 14.99
CA ILE A 255 -2.59 -0.75 15.27
C ILE A 255 -2.02 0.61 15.69
N PHE A 256 -2.25 1.67 14.92
CA PHE A 256 -1.69 2.99 15.25
C PHE A 256 -2.27 3.57 16.54
N GLU A 257 -3.58 3.37 16.79
CA GLU A 257 -4.21 3.75 18.06
C GLU A 257 -3.64 2.95 19.25
N THR A 258 -3.39 1.66 19.07
CA THR A 258 -2.82 0.80 20.13
C THR A 258 -1.36 1.15 20.40
N ALA A 259 -0.55 1.32 19.35
CA ALA A 259 0.86 1.69 19.44
C ALA A 259 1.05 3.06 20.13
N SER A 260 0.12 3.98 19.88
CA SER A 260 0.13 5.33 20.47
C SER A 260 -0.64 5.44 21.78
N SER A 261 -1.17 4.34 22.31
CA SER A 261 -1.97 4.38 23.53
C SER A 261 -1.15 4.85 24.72
N GLY A 262 -1.65 5.86 25.43
CA GLY A 262 -0.97 6.48 26.57
C GLY A 262 0.09 7.53 26.20
N SER A 263 0.37 7.74 24.92
CA SER A 263 1.21 8.83 24.40
C SER A 263 0.40 9.74 23.47
N ARG A 264 0.86 10.98 23.29
CA ARG A 264 0.40 11.84 22.18
C ARG A 264 1.57 11.97 21.23
N PRO A 265 1.76 11.01 20.30
CA PRO A 265 2.85 11.10 19.34
C PRO A 265 2.75 12.42 18.57
N ARG A 266 3.89 12.94 18.14
CA ARG A 266 3.90 14.04 17.17
C ARG A 266 3.33 13.53 15.83
N GLU A 267 2.86 14.44 15.00
CA GLU A 267 2.49 14.11 13.63
C GLU A 267 3.72 13.60 12.88
N LEU A 268 3.59 12.44 12.21
CA LEU A 268 4.61 11.96 11.29
C LEU A 268 4.46 12.72 9.97
N VAL A 269 5.39 13.63 9.69
CA VAL A 269 5.42 14.38 8.44
C VAL A 269 6.61 13.92 7.61
N VAL A 270 6.34 13.46 6.39
CA VAL A 270 7.36 13.03 5.42
C VAL A 270 7.12 13.79 4.14
N GLU A 271 8.13 14.55 3.72
CA GLU A 271 8.07 15.45 2.58
C GLU A 271 9.24 15.17 1.63
N GLY A 272 9.01 15.35 0.34
CA GLY A 272 10.04 15.32 -0.70
C GLY A 272 9.53 15.93 -1.99
N THR A 273 10.43 16.42 -2.84
CA THR A 273 10.06 16.94 -4.17
C THR A 273 9.87 15.82 -5.19
N THR A 274 10.43 14.65 -4.92
CA THR A 274 10.30 13.41 -5.69
C THR A 274 9.97 12.24 -4.75
N MET A 275 9.48 11.12 -5.32
CA MET A 275 9.26 9.90 -4.54
C MET A 275 10.57 9.39 -3.89
N ASP A 276 11.69 9.47 -4.61
CA ASP A 276 12.99 9.05 -4.08
C ASP A 276 13.43 9.90 -2.88
N GLU A 277 13.28 11.23 -2.95
CA GLU A 277 13.63 12.12 -1.84
C GLU A 277 12.72 11.88 -0.62
N LEU A 278 11.42 11.70 -0.86
CA LEU A 278 10.46 11.39 0.19
C LEU A 278 10.82 10.07 0.88
N VAL A 279 11.20 9.05 0.12
CA VAL A 279 11.65 7.74 0.63
C VAL A 279 12.97 7.86 1.40
N ASP A 280 13.93 8.64 0.91
CA ASP A 280 15.18 8.89 1.64
C ASP A 280 14.92 9.55 3.00
N ASN A 281 14.02 10.52 3.05
CA ASN A 281 13.62 11.18 4.30
C ASN A 281 12.87 10.20 5.23
N LEU A 282 12.04 9.33 4.67
CA LEU A 282 11.37 8.28 5.44
C LEU A 282 12.36 7.27 6.03
N MET A 283 13.33 6.82 5.25
CA MET A 283 14.37 5.89 5.67
C MET A 283 15.21 6.44 6.82
N LYS A 284 15.50 7.75 6.82
CA LYS A 284 16.20 8.44 7.93
C LYS A 284 15.38 8.39 9.22
N LEU A 285 14.07 8.64 9.16
CA LEU A 285 13.18 8.58 10.32
C LEU A 285 13.08 7.15 10.87
N ILE A 286 12.98 6.15 9.99
CA ILE A 286 12.99 4.74 10.42
C ILE A 286 14.32 4.39 11.09
N LEU A 287 15.45 4.83 10.52
CA LEU A 287 16.76 4.58 11.09
C LEU A 287 16.91 5.18 12.49
N GLU A 288 16.36 6.37 12.73
CA GLU A 288 16.30 6.97 14.06
C GLU A 288 15.45 6.15 15.04
N ALA A 289 14.29 5.65 14.59
CA ALA A 289 13.44 4.77 15.38
C ALA A 289 14.15 3.44 15.71
N VAL A 290 14.85 2.84 14.75
CA VAL A 290 15.65 1.61 14.94
C VAL A 290 16.74 1.81 15.98
N ARG A 291 17.47 2.93 15.90
CA ARG A 291 18.56 3.25 16.84
C ARG A 291 18.07 3.56 18.25
N SER A 292 16.93 4.24 18.37
CA SER A 292 16.31 4.56 19.67
C SER A 292 15.54 3.39 20.27
N GLY A 293 15.08 2.44 19.44
CA GLY A 293 14.18 1.36 19.85
C GLY A 293 12.77 1.85 20.17
N ASP A 294 12.37 3.01 19.65
CA ASP A 294 11.04 3.61 19.84
C ASP A 294 10.39 3.92 18.50
N PHE A 295 9.35 3.15 18.16
CA PHE A 295 8.61 3.29 16.92
C PHE A 295 7.33 4.15 17.04
N THR A 296 7.12 4.83 18.18
CA THR A 296 5.91 5.62 18.46
C THR A 296 5.64 6.70 17.41
N LEU A 297 6.68 7.35 16.88
CA LEU A 297 6.54 8.35 15.80
C LEU A 297 6.14 7.70 14.48
N ILE A 298 6.79 6.59 14.09
CA ILE A 298 6.51 5.85 12.86
C ILE A 298 5.07 5.29 12.87
N LEU A 299 4.57 4.90 14.05
CA LEU A 299 3.22 4.39 14.27
C LEU A 299 2.21 5.47 14.69
N SER A 300 2.53 6.76 14.49
CA SER A 300 1.61 7.85 14.81
C SER A 300 0.32 7.78 13.97
N PRO A 301 -0.88 7.90 14.57
CA PRO A 301 -2.14 7.95 13.83
C PRO A 301 -2.27 9.23 12.99
N ASP A 302 -1.63 10.31 13.44
CA ASP A 302 -1.54 11.57 12.71
C ASP A 302 -0.30 11.52 11.82
N ARG A 303 -0.52 11.33 10.52
CA ARG A 303 0.54 11.18 9.52
C ARG A 303 0.22 11.91 8.22
N SER A 304 1.27 12.37 7.58
CA SER A 304 1.21 13.17 6.37
C SER A 304 2.41 12.87 5.48
N PHE A 305 2.14 12.22 4.35
CA PHE A 305 3.09 11.99 3.27
C PHE A 305 2.76 12.96 2.13
N GLN A 306 3.73 13.79 1.75
CA GLN A 306 3.53 14.85 0.77
C GLN A 306 4.66 14.94 -0.25
N LEU A 307 4.28 14.97 -1.52
CA LEU A 307 5.16 15.39 -2.61
C LEU A 307 4.97 16.88 -2.83
N LEU A 308 6.07 17.64 -2.84
CA LEU A 308 6.06 19.09 -2.96
C LEU A 308 6.58 19.52 -4.33
N GLN A 309 6.04 20.61 -4.86
CA GLN A 309 6.68 21.34 -5.94
C GLN A 309 7.96 22.03 -5.42
N PRO A 310 8.90 22.43 -6.31
CA PRO A 310 10.10 23.18 -5.91
C PRO A 310 9.80 24.49 -5.16
N ASN A 311 8.61 25.07 -5.35
CA ASN A 311 8.14 26.27 -4.66
C ASN A 311 7.49 25.98 -3.27
N GLY A 312 7.49 24.73 -2.81
CA GLY A 312 6.90 24.29 -1.55
C GLY A 312 5.40 24.02 -1.58
N VAL A 313 4.73 24.16 -2.73
CA VAL A 313 3.30 23.86 -2.87
C VAL A 313 3.09 22.35 -2.92
N VAL A 314 2.14 21.84 -2.13
CA VAL A 314 1.80 20.40 -2.13
C VAL A 314 1.29 19.98 -3.51
N LEU A 315 2.04 19.08 -4.13
CA LEU A 315 1.71 18.46 -5.40
C LEU A 315 0.80 17.24 -5.20
N SER A 316 1.18 16.34 -4.29
CA SER A 316 0.46 15.11 -4.00
C SER A 316 0.50 14.78 -2.52
N PHE A 317 -0.57 14.22 -1.97
CA PHE A 317 -0.60 13.79 -0.58
C PHE A 317 -1.65 12.71 -0.33
N GLY A 318 -1.52 12.00 0.79
CA GLY A 318 -2.52 11.06 1.30
C GLY A 318 -2.11 9.59 1.23
N VAL A 319 -3.06 8.70 1.50
CA VAL A 319 -2.82 7.25 1.70
C VAL A 319 -2.28 6.53 0.47
N GLY A 320 -2.48 7.07 -0.73
CA GLY A 320 -1.84 6.57 -1.96
C GLY A 320 -0.34 6.80 -1.95
N VAL A 321 0.09 8.03 -1.65
CA VAL A 321 1.51 8.43 -1.57
C VAL A 321 2.22 7.66 -0.45
N GLU A 322 1.55 7.52 0.69
CA GLU A 322 2.08 6.73 1.82
C GLU A 322 2.35 5.27 1.42
N ARG A 323 1.39 4.59 0.77
CA ARG A 323 1.56 3.20 0.30
C ARG A 323 2.71 3.06 -0.69
N GLU A 324 2.80 3.98 -1.64
CA GLU A 324 3.87 3.99 -2.63
C GLU A 324 5.24 4.24 -1.99
N ALA A 325 5.31 5.11 -0.98
CA ALA A 325 6.54 5.36 -0.24
C ALA A 325 7.03 4.12 0.51
N TRP A 326 6.14 3.40 1.20
CA TRP A 326 6.50 2.15 1.89
C TRP A 326 7.01 1.08 0.93
N TYR A 327 6.29 0.88 -0.18
CA TYR A 327 6.68 -0.09 -1.20
C TYR A 327 8.01 0.28 -1.86
N THR A 328 8.20 1.57 -2.17
CA THR A 328 9.45 2.07 -2.77
C THR A 328 10.63 1.94 -1.81
N ALA A 329 10.43 2.24 -0.51
CA ALA A 329 11.44 2.03 0.52
C ALA A 329 11.87 0.56 0.60
N PHE A 330 10.93 -0.37 0.49
CA PHE A 330 11.25 -1.80 0.45
C PHE A 330 11.98 -2.21 -0.83
N ARG A 331 11.59 -1.66 -2.00
CA ARG A 331 12.24 -1.91 -3.29
C ARG A 331 13.70 -1.46 -3.32
N HIS A 332 14.10 -0.49 -2.48
CA HIS A 332 15.51 -0.12 -2.31
C HIS A 332 16.37 -1.35 -1.96
N PHE A 333 15.87 -2.25 -1.10
CA PHE A 333 16.58 -3.47 -0.74
C PHE A 333 16.54 -4.52 -1.86
N ILE A 334 15.42 -4.62 -2.58
CA ILE A 334 15.27 -5.58 -3.69
C ILE A 334 16.26 -5.28 -4.83
N LYS A 335 16.57 -4.00 -5.11
CA LYS A 335 17.57 -3.62 -6.12
C LYS A 335 18.96 -4.24 -5.87
N SER A 336 19.29 -4.59 -4.62
CA SER A 336 20.52 -5.28 -4.23
C SER A 336 20.19 -6.63 -3.60
N GLU A 337 19.37 -7.44 -4.27
CA GLU A 337 18.75 -8.64 -3.70
C GLU A 337 19.73 -9.52 -2.93
N GLY A 338 20.85 -9.91 -3.54
CA GLY A 338 21.84 -10.81 -2.92
C GLY A 338 22.54 -10.24 -1.68
N ALA A 339 22.42 -8.94 -1.40
CA ALA A 339 22.94 -8.34 -0.17
C ALA A 339 21.98 -8.49 1.02
N TRP A 340 20.69 -8.69 0.79
CA TRP A 340 19.66 -8.63 1.84
C TRP A 340 18.79 -9.88 1.92
N PHE A 341 18.64 -10.56 0.80
CA PHE A 341 17.78 -11.72 0.64
C PHE A 341 18.62 -12.94 0.29
N LEU A 342 18.29 -14.04 0.94
CA LEU A 342 18.94 -15.33 0.73
C LEU A 342 17.93 -16.28 0.14
N PRO A 343 18.10 -16.72 -1.12
CA PRO A 343 17.21 -17.67 -1.75
C PRO A 343 17.07 -18.97 -0.94
N ARG A 344 15.83 -19.44 -0.88
CA ARG A 344 15.36 -20.58 -0.12
C ARG A 344 14.44 -21.42 -1.00
N PHE A 345 13.92 -22.49 -0.43
CA PHE A 345 13.05 -23.41 -1.13
C PHE A 345 11.84 -22.67 -1.76
N ASP A 346 11.39 -23.12 -2.93
CA ASP A 346 10.30 -22.52 -3.73
C ASP A 346 10.48 -21.05 -4.17
N ASN A 347 11.71 -20.65 -4.51
CA ASN A 347 12.04 -19.29 -4.96
C ASN A 347 11.63 -18.19 -3.97
N ARG A 348 11.45 -18.52 -2.69
CA ARG A 348 11.25 -17.54 -1.63
C ARG A 348 12.59 -17.18 -1.00
N CYS A 349 12.61 -16.12 -0.20
CA CYS A 349 13.81 -15.68 0.47
C CYS A 349 13.67 -15.68 2.00
N SER A 350 14.82 -15.84 2.63
CA SER A 350 15.06 -15.44 4.01
C SER A 350 16.06 -14.28 4.05
N ILE A 351 16.54 -13.91 5.23
CA ILE A 351 17.50 -12.82 5.43
C ILE A 351 18.90 -13.30 5.06
N ALA A 352 19.62 -12.52 4.24
CA ALA A 352 21.04 -12.77 3.98
C ALA A 352 21.90 -12.30 5.15
N THR A 353 22.76 -13.19 5.64
CA THR A 353 23.77 -12.89 6.65
C THR A 353 25.14 -12.72 6.01
N THR A 354 25.88 -11.70 6.43
CA THR A 354 27.22 -11.38 5.90
C THR A 354 28.31 -12.23 6.53
N MET A 355 28.08 -12.75 7.74
CA MET A 355 29.02 -13.55 8.51
C MET A 355 28.38 -14.86 8.95
N SER A 356 29.23 -15.85 9.26
CA SER A 356 28.80 -17.07 9.95
C SER A 356 28.55 -16.80 11.44
N GLN A 357 27.87 -17.72 12.11
CA GLN A 357 27.63 -17.66 13.55
C GLN A 357 28.92 -17.49 14.36
N SER A 358 30.01 -18.13 13.95
CA SER A 358 31.32 -18.03 14.59
C SER A 358 32.02 -16.68 14.39
N ALA A 359 31.70 -15.97 13.29
CA ALA A 359 32.24 -14.65 12.96
C ALA A 359 31.23 -13.51 13.20
N SER A 360 30.09 -13.80 13.82
CA SER A 360 29.00 -12.85 14.02
C SER A 360 29.38 -11.58 14.79
N GLY A 361 30.42 -11.63 15.63
CA GLY A 361 30.96 -10.46 16.34
C GLY A 361 31.62 -9.41 15.44
N TYR A 362 31.87 -9.72 14.17
CA TYR A 362 32.47 -8.79 13.19
C TYR A 362 31.44 -8.07 12.31
N VAL A 363 30.13 -8.31 12.51
CA VAL A 363 29.09 -7.59 11.79
C VAL A 363 29.13 -6.11 12.18
N SER A 364 29.18 -5.22 11.19
CA SER A 364 29.27 -3.78 11.43
C SER A 364 27.95 -3.19 11.92
N GLN A 365 28.02 -2.11 12.72
CA GLN A 365 26.82 -1.40 13.16
C GLN A 365 25.99 -0.86 11.98
N ALA A 366 26.66 -0.36 10.93
CA ALA A 366 25.98 0.11 9.73
C ALA A 366 25.14 -1.00 9.06
N ARG A 367 25.63 -2.24 9.07
CA ARG A 367 24.87 -3.39 8.56
C ARG A 367 23.66 -3.68 9.45
N LEU A 368 23.83 -3.69 10.77
CA LEU A 368 22.73 -3.92 11.72
C LEU A 368 21.66 -2.83 11.61
N ASP A 369 22.06 -1.57 11.48
CA ASP A 369 21.17 -0.43 11.24
C ASP A 369 20.28 -0.66 10.01
N GLN A 370 20.88 -1.02 8.87
CA GLN A 370 20.14 -1.27 7.63
C GLN A 370 19.24 -2.52 7.71
N ILE A 371 19.70 -3.58 8.38
CA ILE A 371 18.87 -4.76 8.64
C ILE A 371 17.68 -4.42 9.55
N GLY A 372 17.88 -3.53 10.53
CA GLY A 372 16.79 -3.04 11.37
C GLY A 372 15.77 -2.22 10.59
N VAL A 373 16.23 -1.36 9.68
CA VAL A 373 15.35 -0.62 8.76
C VAL A 373 14.55 -1.58 7.89
N LEU A 374 15.19 -2.61 7.31
CA LEU A 374 14.51 -3.65 6.52
C LEU A 374 13.43 -4.39 7.33
N GLY A 375 13.73 -4.76 8.59
CA GLY A 375 12.76 -5.40 9.49
C GLY A 375 11.55 -4.51 9.81
N CYS A 376 11.80 -3.22 10.06
CA CYS A 376 10.75 -2.23 10.28
C CYS A 376 9.83 -2.11 9.06
N ILE A 377 10.40 -1.89 7.87
CA ILE A 377 9.63 -1.75 6.61
C ILE A 377 8.84 -3.01 6.31
N THR A 378 9.43 -4.20 6.51
CA THR A 378 8.73 -5.48 6.34
C THR A 378 7.44 -5.50 7.17
N SER A 379 7.50 -5.03 8.42
CA SER A 379 6.32 -5.00 9.29
C SER A 379 5.32 -3.91 8.92
N LEU A 380 5.80 -2.75 8.46
CA LEU A 380 4.93 -1.71 7.92
C LEU A 380 4.18 -2.19 6.68
N LEU A 381 4.82 -2.92 5.77
CA LEU A 381 4.13 -3.54 4.64
C LEU A 381 3.02 -4.48 5.11
N LEU A 382 3.29 -5.34 6.09
CA LEU A 382 2.27 -6.23 6.68
C LEU A 382 1.11 -5.45 7.32
N ILE A 383 1.39 -4.35 8.03
CA ILE A 383 0.36 -3.45 8.60
C ILE A 383 -0.52 -2.84 7.50
N HIS A 384 0.09 -2.49 6.37
CA HIS A 384 -0.59 -1.90 5.22
C HIS A 384 -1.26 -2.94 4.31
N GLY A 385 -1.29 -4.22 4.68
CA GLY A 385 -1.93 -5.26 3.87
C GLY A 385 -1.10 -5.70 2.66
N ILE A 386 0.20 -5.40 2.63
CA ILE A 386 1.09 -5.65 1.50
C ILE A 386 2.03 -6.81 1.86
N ALA A 387 2.11 -7.81 0.98
CA ALA A 387 3.07 -8.91 1.14
C ALA A 387 4.51 -8.41 0.89
N PRO A 388 5.45 -8.58 1.85
CA PRO A 388 6.86 -8.20 1.68
C PRO A 388 7.65 -9.22 0.84
N GLU A 389 7.23 -9.46 -0.41
CA GLU A 389 7.92 -10.38 -1.32
C GLU A 389 9.31 -9.83 -1.73
N PRO A 390 10.39 -10.63 -1.64
CA PRO A 390 10.38 -12.09 -1.75
C PRO A 390 10.42 -12.88 -0.43
N PHE A 391 10.22 -12.26 0.74
CA PHE A 391 10.28 -13.00 1.99
C PHE A 391 9.24 -14.13 2.06
N SER A 392 9.64 -15.27 2.61
CA SER A 392 8.72 -16.37 2.88
C SER A 392 7.76 -16.04 4.03
N PRO A 393 6.45 -16.35 3.90
CA PRO A 393 5.53 -16.37 5.03
C PRO A 393 6.05 -17.21 6.21
N ALA A 394 6.82 -18.28 5.94
CA ALA A 394 7.41 -19.11 6.97
C ALA A 394 8.42 -18.37 7.84
N LEU A 395 9.20 -17.43 7.28
CA LEU A 395 10.12 -16.61 8.07
C LEU A 395 9.36 -15.76 9.10
N ILE A 396 8.25 -15.17 8.68
CA ILE A 396 7.44 -14.28 9.51
C ILE A 396 6.64 -15.08 10.54
N GLN A 397 6.07 -16.22 10.14
CA GLN A 397 5.41 -17.16 11.04
C GLN A 397 6.37 -17.62 12.15
N PHE A 398 7.59 -17.99 11.78
CA PHE A 398 8.64 -18.38 12.72
C PHE A 398 9.02 -17.23 13.67
N ALA A 399 9.23 -16.03 13.13
CA ALA A 399 9.60 -14.85 13.91
C ALA A 399 8.50 -14.42 14.90
N ALA A 400 7.25 -14.32 14.42
CA ALA A 400 6.09 -13.89 15.20
C ALA A 400 5.77 -14.84 16.36
N ASN A 401 6.16 -16.11 16.23
CA ASN A 401 5.97 -17.14 17.25
C ASN A 401 7.24 -17.41 18.07
N GLY A 402 8.11 -16.41 18.22
CA GLY A 402 9.25 -16.48 19.14
C GLY A 402 10.34 -17.45 18.68
N CYS A 403 10.50 -17.63 17.37
CA CYS A 403 11.46 -18.56 16.76
C CYS A 403 11.19 -20.03 17.14
N ASP A 404 9.94 -20.40 17.37
CA ASP A 404 9.52 -21.80 17.54
C ASP A 404 9.33 -22.47 16.19
N LEU A 405 10.18 -23.44 15.85
CA LEU A 405 10.10 -24.17 14.59
C LEU A 405 8.77 -24.94 14.45
N SER A 406 8.17 -25.34 15.57
CA SER A 406 6.88 -26.05 15.59
C SER A 406 5.72 -25.18 15.11
N SER A 407 5.88 -23.85 15.11
CA SER A 407 4.90 -22.91 14.54
C SER A 407 4.77 -23.05 13.02
N LEU A 408 5.78 -23.65 12.36
CA LEU A 408 5.71 -24.09 10.97
C LEU A 408 5.00 -25.45 10.92
N SER A 409 3.70 -25.44 11.24
CA SER A 409 2.88 -26.63 11.20
C SER A 409 2.83 -27.24 9.80
N ARG A 410 2.53 -28.53 9.72
CA ARG A 410 2.43 -29.24 8.44
C ARG A 410 1.37 -28.62 7.52
N ASP A 411 0.23 -28.21 8.07
CA ASP A 411 -0.84 -27.56 7.29
C ASP A 411 -0.39 -26.20 6.74
N PHE A 412 0.29 -25.41 7.58
CA PHE A 412 0.89 -24.14 7.15
C PHE A 412 1.91 -24.35 6.03
N LEU A 413 2.84 -25.30 6.17
CA LEU A 413 3.81 -25.57 5.10
C LEU A 413 3.16 -26.18 3.86
N ARG A 414 2.05 -26.91 3.99
CA ARG A 414 1.34 -27.45 2.83
C ARG A 414 0.70 -26.35 1.98
N GLU A 415 0.28 -25.25 2.60
CA GLU A 415 -0.21 -24.06 1.91
C GLU A 415 0.90 -23.34 1.14
N TRP A 416 2.07 -23.12 1.76
CA TRP A 416 3.12 -22.25 1.21
C TRP A 416 4.27 -22.96 0.50
N HIS A 417 4.53 -24.21 0.88
CA HIS A 417 5.69 -25.02 0.50
C HIS A 417 5.29 -26.51 0.33
N PRO A 418 4.32 -26.83 -0.55
CA PRO A 418 3.78 -28.19 -0.67
C PRO A 418 4.86 -29.23 -1.05
N GLU A 419 5.78 -28.87 -1.93
CA GLU A 419 6.87 -29.76 -2.35
C GLU A 419 7.84 -30.07 -1.20
N LEU A 420 8.07 -29.11 -0.29
CA LEU A 420 8.86 -29.37 0.91
C LEU A 420 8.16 -30.36 1.83
N VAL A 421 6.84 -30.24 2.01
CA VAL A 421 6.06 -31.22 2.78
C VAL A 421 6.19 -32.62 2.17
N ASP A 422 6.12 -32.76 0.85
CA ASP A 422 6.33 -34.04 0.17
C ASP A 422 7.76 -34.59 0.35
N VAL A 423 8.77 -33.73 0.39
CA VAL A 423 10.15 -34.13 0.72
C VAL A 423 10.22 -34.64 2.16
N ILE A 424 9.63 -33.94 3.13
CA ILE A 424 9.65 -34.33 4.54
C ILE A 424 8.85 -35.61 4.77
N ASP A 425 7.70 -35.78 4.11
CA ASP A 425 6.87 -36.99 4.21
C ASP A 425 7.61 -38.23 3.67
N ARG A 426 8.34 -38.07 2.57
CA ARG A 426 9.23 -39.11 2.06
C ARG A 426 10.38 -39.39 3.02
N TRP A 427 10.95 -38.37 3.65
CA TRP A 427 12.01 -38.54 4.64
C TRP A 427 11.55 -39.39 5.81
N ASP A 428 10.40 -39.04 6.40
CA ASP A 428 9.79 -39.77 7.51
C ASP A 428 9.48 -41.23 7.13
N THR A 429 8.93 -41.45 5.93
CA THR A 429 8.63 -42.80 5.42
C THR A 429 9.90 -43.64 5.21
N THR A 430 11.03 -43.01 4.87
CA THR A 430 12.30 -43.70 4.67
C THR A 430 12.84 -44.27 5.99
N GLY A 431 12.58 -43.60 7.12
CA GLY A 431 13.04 -44.00 8.45
C GLY A 431 14.56 -43.96 8.60
N ALA A 432 15.10 -44.29 9.78
CA ALA A 432 16.54 -44.22 10.04
C ALA A 432 17.38 -45.25 9.25
N GLY A 433 16.82 -46.43 8.98
CA GLY A 433 17.51 -47.51 8.27
C GLY A 433 17.37 -47.48 6.74
N GLY A 434 16.53 -46.60 6.19
CA GLY A 434 16.25 -46.56 4.75
C GLY A 434 17.35 -45.89 3.91
N ASP A 435 17.32 -46.14 2.61
CA ASP A 435 18.19 -45.50 1.63
C ASP A 435 17.76 -44.03 1.40
N ILE A 436 18.69 -43.10 1.59
CA ILE A 436 18.48 -41.66 1.47
C ILE A 436 19.20 -41.04 0.27
N THR A 437 19.68 -41.86 -0.67
CA THR A 437 20.38 -41.39 -1.87
C THR A 437 19.51 -40.41 -2.69
N SER A 438 18.18 -40.61 -2.69
CA SER A 438 17.22 -39.69 -3.32
C SER A 438 17.19 -38.28 -2.72
N PHE A 439 17.67 -38.08 -1.48
CA PHE A 439 17.76 -36.79 -0.81
C PHE A 439 19.11 -36.09 -1.01
N GLN A 440 20.06 -36.70 -1.74
CA GLN A 440 21.44 -36.19 -1.83
C GLN A 440 21.50 -34.73 -2.28
N TYR A 441 20.73 -34.34 -3.29
CA TYR A 441 20.70 -32.95 -3.75
C TYR A 441 20.14 -32.01 -2.69
N PHE A 442 19.05 -32.38 -2.03
CA PHE A 442 18.45 -31.56 -0.98
C PHE A 442 19.41 -31.35 0.20
N LEU A 443 20.01 -32.44 0.69
CA LEU A 443 20.96 -32.41 1.81
C LEU A 443 22.21 -31.60 1.48
N ALA A 444 22.73 -31.72 0.25
CA ALA A 444 23.87 -30.94 -0.20
C ALA A 444 23.52 -29.45 -0.33
N SER A 445 22.37 -29.12 -0.94
CA SER A 445 21.97 -27.73 -1.20
C SER A 445 21.65 -26.92 0.06
N TYR A 446 21.00 -27.54 1.06
CA TYR A 446 20.48 -26.79 2.22
C TYR A 446 21.24 -27.06 3.52
N LEU A 447 21.77 -28.28 3.72
CA LEU A 447 22.47 -28.64 4.95
C LEU A 447 23.99 -28.73 4.77
N ASP A 448 24.50 -28.69 3.52
CA ASP A 448 25.90 -28.97 3.20
C ASP A 448 26.38 -30.35 3.71
N ILE A 449 25.49 -31.35 3.62
CA ILE A 449 25.74 -32.72 4.07
C ILE A 449 25.68 -33.69 2.88
N GLN A 450 26.68 -34.56 2.76
CA GLN A 450 26.65 -35.68 1.83
C GLN A 450 25.80 -36.83 2.40
N ALA A 451 24.84 -37.34 1.62
CA ALA A 451 23.96 -38.44 2.04
C ALA A 451 24.73 -39.67 2.54
N ALA A 452 25.89 -39.97 1.93
CA ALA A 452 26.76 -41.08 2.34
C ALA A 452 27.27 -40.95 3.79
N ALA A 453 27.43 -39.73 4.32
CA ALA A 453 27.86 -39.49 5.70
C ALA A 453 26.78 -39.89 6.73
N LEU A 454 25.53 -40.04 6.29
CA LEU A 454 24.36 -40.37 7.12
C LEU A 454 23.95 -41.84 7.02
N ARG A 455 24.83 -42.71 6.49
CA ARG A 455 24.56 -44.14 6.29
C ARG A 455 24.27 -44.91 7.61
N LEU A 456 24.86 -44.47 8.72
CA LEU A 456 24.73 -45.12 10.02
C LEU A 456 23.84 -44.31 10.99
N ARG A 457 22.92 -43.50 10.46
CA ARG A 457 22.04 -42.68 11.30
C ARG A 457 21.10 -43.54 12.14
N ASN A 458 20.86 -43.13 13.38
CA ASN A 458 19.82 -43.70 14.24
C ASN A 458 18.52 -42.88 14.18
N ASP A 459 17.46 -43.32 14.87
CA ASP A 459 16.15 -42.63 14.85
C ASP A 459 16.23 -41.19 15.37
N ALA A 460 17.00 -40.95 16.43
CA ALA A 460 17.16 -39.60 16.98
C ALA A 460 17.86 -38.66 15.99
N GLN A 461 18.90 -39.15 15.31
CA GLN A 461 19.58 -38.40 14.24
C GLN A 461 18.66 -38.17 13.05
N HIS A 462 17.87 -39.17 12.64
CA HIS A 462 16.94 -39.04 11.53
C HIS A 462 15.86 -37.97 11.81
N ARG A 463 15.32 -37.92 13.04
CA ARG A 463 14.40 -36.86 13.48
C ARG A 463 15.08 -35.49 13.61
N ALA A 464 16.30 -35.43 14.13
CA ALA A 464 17.04 -34.17 14.19
C ALA A 464 17.29 -33.58 12.79
N ILE A 465 17.65 -34.42 11.82
CA ILE A 465 17.89 -33.99 10.44
C ILE A 465 16.60 -33.50 9.78
N LYS A 466 15.43 -34.08 10.09
CA LYS A 466 14.13 -33.54 9.66
C LYS A 466 13.96 -32.07 10.08
N ASN A 467 14.24 -31.75 11.34
CA ASN A 467 14.15 -30.39 11.85
C ASN A 467 15.12 -29.45 11.12
N GLU A 468 16.36 -29.91 10.89
CA GLU A 468 17.37 -29.15 10.14
C GLU A 468 16.94 -28.96 8.67
N MET A 469 16.32 -29.96 8.04
CA MET A 469 15.79 -29.86 6.68
C MET A 469 14.74 -28.74 6.57
N VAL A 470 13.81 -28.64 7.51
CA VAL A 470 12.79 -27.57 7.51
C VAL A 470 13.44 -26.21 7.84
N TYR A 471 14.28 -26.15 8.87
CA TYR A 471 14.90 -24.89 9.29
C TYR A 471 15.83 -24.31 8.22
N HIS A 472 16.73 -25.12 7.66
CA HIS A 472 17.72 -24.64 6.68
C HIS A 472 17.11 -24.31 5.33
N SER A 473 16.08 -25.06 4.90
CA SER A 473 15.44 -24.82 3.61
C SER A 473 14.54 -23.58 3.59
N LEU A 474 14.03 -23.15 4.76
CA LEU A 474 13.11 -22.01 4.87
C LEU A 474 13.75 -20.77 5.52
N ILE A 475 14.48 -20.95 6.62
CA ILE A 475 15.06 -19.85 7.42
C ILE A 475 16.54 -19.69 7.04
N GLY A 476 17.33 -20.73 7.18
CA GLY A 476 18.72 -20.74 6.76
C GLY A 476 19.68 -21.36 7.75
N SER A 477 20.98 -21.25 7.48
CA SER A 477 22.02 -21.93 8.27
C SER A 477 22.42 -21.22 9.55
N GLN A 478 22.05 -19.95 9.72
CA GLN A 478 22.36 -19.19 10.92
C GLN A 478 21.25 -19.29 11.95
N LEU A 479 21.60 -19.26 13.24
CA LEU A 479 20.64 -19.35 14.33
C LEU A 479 19.91 -18.01 14.53
N PRO A 480 18.72 -17.99 15.18
CA PRO A 480 18.02 -16.74 15.46
C PRO A 480 18.79 -15.78 16.36
N SER A 481 19.76 -16.29 17.12
CA SER A 481 20.70 -15.50 17.93
C SER A 481 21.77 -14.78 17.11
N HIS A 482 21.88 -15.03 15.80
CA HIS A 482 22.77 -14.27 14.92
C HIS A 482 22.36 -12.78 14.94
N PRO A 483 23.29 -11.82 15.14
CA PRO A 483 22.95 -10.42 15.37
C PRO A 483 22.15 -9.79 14.23
N GLU A 484 22.40 -10.16 12.98
CA GLU A 484 21.60 -9.70 11.84
C GLU A 484 20.15 -10.23 11.91
N ILE A 485 19.95 -11.53 12.15
CA ILE A 485 18.60 -12.12 12.26
C ILE A 485 17.85 -11.56 13.47
N ALA A 486 18.52 -11.49 14.63
CA ALA A 486 17.98 -10.92 15.84
C ALA A 486 17.58 -9.44 15.66
N THR A 487 18.40 -8.65 14.97
CA THR A 487 18.11 -7.23 14.70
C THR A 487 16.91 -7.07 13.77
N PHE A 488 16.82 -7.90 12.72
CA PHE A 488 15.66 -7.93 11.83
C PHE A 488 14.38 -8.26 12.60
N PHE A 489 14.34 -9.37 13.35
CA PHE A 489 13.17 -9.78 14.13
C PHE A 489 12.81 -8.76 15.22
N LYS A 490 13.79 -8.19 15.92
CA LYS A 490 13.55 -7.14 16.91
C LYS A 490 12.92 -5.90 16.29
N SER A 491 13.39 -5.48 15.11
CA SER A 491 12.84 -4.30 14.45
C SER A 491 11.46 -4.55 13.86
N MET A 492 11.17 -5.80 13.47
CA MET A 492 9.81 -6.20 13.06
C MET A 492 8.77 -6.12 14.19
N GLN A 493 9.19 -6.23 15.46
CA GLN A 493 8.26 -6.09 16.58
C GLN A 493 7.70 -4.66 16.72
N LEU A 494 8.37 -3.66 16.12
CA LEU A 494 7.98 -2.25 16.19
C LEU A 494 7.70 -1.77 17.63
N GLY A 495 8.55 -2.20 18.56
CA GLY A 495 8.34 -1.99 20.00
C GLY A 495 8.14 -0.52 20.36
N CYS A 496 7.11 -0.21 21.16
CA CYS A 496 6.89 1.13 21.70
C CYS A 496 7.01 1.14 23.24
N PRO A 497 7.29 2.29 23.88
CA PRO A 497 7.45 2.39 25.33
C PRO A 497 6.25 1.92 26.17
N ASN A 498 5.05 1.91 25.59
CA ASN A 498 3.84 1.37 26.22
C ASN A 498 3.74 -0.17 26.16
N GLY A 499 4.75 -0.85 25.63
CA GLY A 499 4.79 -2.30 25.45
C GLY A 499 3.98 -2.80 24.27
N PHE A 500 3.71 -1.94 23.27
CA PHE A 500 3.23 -2.37 21.97
C PHE A 500 4.25 -3.32 21.31
N ASP A 501 3.74 -4.35 20.63
CA ASP A 501 4.52 -5.37 19.93
C ASP A 501 3.68 -5.90 18.77
N PHE A 502 4.15 -5.71 17.54
CA PHE A 502 3.45 -6.11 16.34
C PHE A 502 3.32 -7.64 16.19
N PHE A 503 4.25 -8.45 16.71
CA PHE A 503 4.09 -9.91 16.69
C PHE A 503 2.92 -10.36 17.56
N GLN A 504 2.66 -9.66 18.66
CA GLN A 504 1.47 -9.89 19.49
C GLN A 504 0.19 -9.50 18.75
N VAL A 505 0.22 -8.53 17.83
CA VAL A 505 -0.90 -8.18 16.95
C VAL A 505 -1.19 -9.35 16.00
N ILE A 506 -0.17 -9.85 15.31
CA ILE A 506 -0.28 -11.00 14.39
C ILE A 506 -0.89 -12.22 15.11
N GLY A 507 -0.39 -12.55 16.31
CA GLY A 507 -0.94 -13.65 17.10
C GLY A 507 -2.37 -13.42 17.61
N SER A 508 -2.80 -12.16 17.76
CA SER A 508 -4.14 -11.79 18.25
C SER A 508 -5.18 -11.69 17.14
N PHE A 509 -4.77 -11.81 15.88
CA PHE A 509 -5.65 -11.77 14.74
C PHE A 509 -6.67 -12.93 14.76
N PRO A 510 -7.92 -12.75 14.31
CA PRO A 510 -8.90 -13.84 14.21
C PRO A 510 -8.36 -15.01 13.36
N GLY A 511 -8.23 -16.19 13.96
CA GLY A 511 -7.59 -17.36 13.31
C GLY A 511 -6.06 -17.44 13.52
N GLY A 512 -5.47 -16.48 14.21
CA GLY A 512 -4.06 -16.44 14.57
C GLY A 512 -3.14 -15.99 13.43
N SER A 513 -1.84 -16.22 13.61
CA SER A 513 -0.81 -15.78 12.68
C SER A 513 -0.91 -16.42 11.30
N THR A 514 -1.36 -17.67 11.21
CA THR A 514 -1.57 -18.37 9.93
C THR A 514 -2.65 -17.68 9.09
N THR A 515 -3.81 -17.39 9.68
CA THR A 515 -4.88 -16.69 8.95
C THR A 515 -4.46 -15.27 8.58
N PHE A 516 -3.76 -14.56 9.47
CA PHE A 516 -3.20 -13.24 9.15
C PHE A 516 -2.30 -13.29 7.91
N LEU A 517 -1.30 -14.18 7.89
CA LEU A 517 -0.36 -14.29 6.77
C LEU A 517 -1.04 -14.76 5.49
N SER A 518 -1.98 -15.70 5.58
CA SER A 518 -2.76 -16.14 4.41
C SER A 518 -3.56 -14.99 3.82
N HIS A 519 -4.22 -14.21 4.66
CA HIS A 519 -4.95 -13.02 4.23
C HIS A 519 -4.03 -12.00 3.54
N ILE A 520 -2.85 -11.72 4.10
CA ILE A 520 -1.88 -10.82 3.48
C ILE A 520 -1.37 -11.37 2.14
N TRP A 521 -1.01 -12.64 2.03
CA TRP A 521 -0.47 -13.17 0.77
C TRP A 521 -1.53 -13.42 -0.31
N THR A 522 -2.82 -13.51 0.04
CA THR A 522 -3.90 -13.46 -0.97
C THR A 522 -3.99 -12.11 -1.69
N SER A 523 -3.29 -11.07 -1.19
CA SER A 523 -3.14 -9.79 -1.89
C SER A 523 -2.30 -9.85 -3.15
N VAL A 524 -1.46 -10.89 -3.29
CA VAL A 524 -0.50 -11.01 -4.40
C VAL A 524 -1.25 -11.35 -5.68
N ILE A 525 -0.98 -10.57 -6.73
CA ILE A 525 -1.60 -10.77 -8.05
C ILE A 525 -0.73 -11.74 -8.84
N HIS A 526 -1.23 -12.96 -9.08
CA HIS A 526 -0.56 -13.96 -9.91
C HIS A 526 -1.03 -13.93 -11.37
N ASP A 527 -2.23 -13.43 -11.61
CA ASP A 527 -2.89 -13.35 -12.91
C ASP A 527 -4.10 -12.40 -12.82
N PHE A 528 -4.85 -12.29 -13.92
CA PHE A 528 -6.09 -11.52 -13.92
C PHE A 528 -7.18 -12.10 -13.00
N ASP A 529 -7.25 -13.42 -12.84
CA ASP A 529 -8.28 -14.06 -12.00
C ASP A 529 -8.13 -13.64 -10.53
N SER A 530 -6.89 -13.42 -10.08
CA SER A 530 -6.56 -12.85 -8.77
C SER A 530 -7.23 -11.48 -8.55
N LEU A 531 -7.31 -10.64 -9.59
CA LEU A 531 -7.86 -9.27 -9.53
C LEU A 531 -9.36 -9.21 -9.82
N ARG A 532 -9.91 -10.18 -10.56
CA ARG A 532 -11.25 -10.11 -11.18
C ARG A 532 -12.37 -9.82 -10.17
N SER A 533 -12.36 -10.47 -9.01
CA SER A 533 -13.39 -10.27 -7.96
C SER A 533 -13.33 -8.87 -7.33
N TYR A 534 -12.20 -8.19 -7.41
CA TYR A 534 -11.98 -6.86 -6.85
C TYR A 534 -12.23 -5.74 -7.87
N LEU A 535 -12.44 -6.09 -9.14
CA LEU A 535 -12.55 -5.13 -10.24
C LEU A 535 -14.01 -4.84 -10.62
N THR A 536 -14.40 -3.56 -10.54
CA THR A 536 -15.66 -3.05 -11.07
C THR A 536 -15.41 -2.22 -12.33
N ILE A 537 -15.86 -2.73 -13.48
CA ILE A 537 -15.77 -2.02 -14.76
C ILE A 537 -17.12 -1.37 -15.08
N ARG A 538 -17.19 -0.04 -15.04
CA ARG A 538 -18.35 0.76 -15.46
C ARG A 538 -18.15 1.24 -16.88
N THR A 539 -18.95 0.69 -17.79
CA THR A 539 -18.95 1.07 -19.21
C THR A 539 -20.01 2.13 -19.50
N LEU A 540 -19.81 2.91 -20.56
CA LEU A 540 -20.85 3.78 -21.07
C LEU A 540 -21.86 2.97 -21.90
N PRO A 541 -23.14 3.35 -21.88
CA PRO A 541 -24.13 2.80 -22.79
C PRO A 541 -23.71 2.97 -24.27
N PRO A 542 -24.00 2.00 -25.16
CA PRO A 542 -23.60 2.08 -26.57
C PRO A 542 -24.13 3.31 -27.32
N ASP A 543 -25.32 3.78 -26.99
CA ASP A 543 -25.93 5.01 -27.51
C ASP A 543 -25.07 6.24 -27.17
N VAL A 544 -24.56 6.33 -25.94
CA VAL A 544 -23.66 7.41 -25.52
C VAL A 544 -22.32 7.33 -26.26
N LEU A 545 -21.80 6.12 -26.52
CA LEU A 545 -20.57 5.96 -27.31
C LEU A 545 -20.78 6.37 -28.77
N VAL A 546 -21.93 6.06 -29.36
CA VAL A 546 -22.32 6.50 -30.69
C VAL A 546 -22.46 8.02 -30.75
N ASP A 547 -23.06 8.64 -29.74
CA ASP A 547 -23.18 10.10 -29.63
C ASP A 547 -21.80 10.77 -29.53
N ILE A 548 -20.87 10.19 -28.78
CA ILE A 548 -19.48 10.67 -28.68
C ILE A 548 -18.76 10.54 -30.02
N ALA A 549 -19.04 9.48 -30.79
CA ALA A 549 -18.46 9.25 -32.12
C ALA A 549 -19.09 10.11 -33.22
N GLY A 550 -20.31 10.62 -32.98
CA GLY A 550 -21.01 11.48 -33.92
C GLY A 550 -21.23 10.81 -35.29
N PRO A 551 -21.19 11.59 -36.40
CA PRO A 551 -21.46 11.06 -37.75
C PRO A 551 -20.51 9.93 -38.20
N ALA A 552 -19.33 9.83 -37.57
CA ALA A 552 -18.34 8.80 -37.88
C ALA A 552 -18.74 7.40 -37.36
N ALA A 553 -19.72 7.31 -36.44
CA ALA A 553 -20.14 6.04 -35.85
C ALA A 553 -20.70 5.03 -36.88
N ALA A 554 -21.31 5.51 -37.97
CA ALA A 554 -21.98 4.66 -38.96
C ALA A 554 -21.03 3.73 -39.74
N SER A 555 -19.74 4.06 -39.81
CA SER A 555 -18.69 3.27 -40.46
C SER A 555 -17.79 2.51 -39.49
N LEU A 556 -17.99 2.67 -38.18
CA LEU A 556 -17.10 2.13 -37.16
C LEU A 556 -17.78 0.98 -36.40
N PRO A 557 -17.04 -0.06 -35.99
CA PRO A 557 -17.57 -1.15 -35.17
C PRO A 557 -17.84 -0.73 -33.70
N ILE A 558 -18.21 0.54 -33.47
CA ILE A 558 -18.37 1.13 -32.13
C ILE A 558 -19.57 0.55 -31.39
N ALA A 559 -20.68 0.31 -32.09
CA ALA A 559 -21.86 -0.32 -31.50
C ALA A 559 -21.61 -1.78 -31.05
N SER A 560 -20.54 -2.41 -31.54
CA SER A 560 -20.11 -3.76 -31.15
C SER A 560 -18.93 -3.78 -30.18
N LEU A 561 -18.40 -2.62 -29.76
CA LEU A 561 -17.31 -2.56 -28.78
C LEU A 561 -17.84 -2.94 -27.40
N ASP A 562 -17.44 -4.12 -26.94
CA ASP A 562 -17.59 -4.50 -25.55
C ASP A 562 -16.36 -4.03 -24.75
N LEU A 563 -16.47 -2.81 -24.20
CA LEU A 563 -15.42 -2.18 -23.40
C LEU A 563 -15.01 -3.02 -22.18
N ARG A 564 -15.94 -3.82 -21.64
CA ARG A 564 -15.63 -4.78 -20.58
C ARG A 564 -14.73 -5.87 -21.13
N SER A 565 -15.16 -6.58 -22.17
CA SER A 565 -14.35 -7.64 -22.78
C SER A 565 -12.96 -7.15 -23.22
N ILE A 566 -12.84 -5.93 -23.73
CA ILE A 566 -11.53 -5.35 -24.12
C ILE A 566 -10.63 -5.16 -22.92
N THR A 567 -11.16 -4.62 -21.82
CA THR A 567 -10.38 -4.41 -20.59
C THR A 567 -9.97 -5.75 -20.00
N GLU A 568 -10.90 -6.71 -19.90
CA GLU A 568 -10.62 -8.04 -19.37
C GLU A 568 -9.61 -8.81 -20.26
N GLY A 569 -9.72 -8.68 -21.59
CA GLY A 569 -8.76 -9.21 -22.55
C GLY A 569 -7.37 -8.58 -22.40
N PHE A 570 -7.30 -7.25 -22.22
CA PHE A 570 -6.03 -6.56 -21.94
C PHE A 570 -5.38 -7.10 -20.66
N LEU A 571 -6.13 -7.19 -19.56
CA LEU A 571 -5.61 -7.59 -18.25
C LEU A 571 -5.20 -9.06 -18.18
N SER A 572 -5.86 -9.92 -18.97
CA SER A 572 -5.50 -11.34 -19.13
C SER A 572 -4.34 -11.56 -20.11
N GLY A 573 -3.97 -10.53 -20.88
CA GLY A 573 -2.92 -10.61 -21.88
C GLY A 573 -1.51 -10.65 -21.27
N GLN A 574 -0.54 -11.10 -22.06
CA GLN A 574 0.88 -11.21 -21.68
C GLN A 574 1.76 -10.35 -22.59
N GLY A 575 2.92 -9.95 -22.08
CA GLY A 575 3.93 -9.21 -22.82
C GLY A 575 3.46 -7.82 -23.26
N ILE A 576 4.24 -7.22 -24.16
CA ILE A 576 4.05 -5.86 -24.66
C ILE A 576 3.22 -5.92 -25.95
N PRO A 577 2.06 -5.24 -26.03
CA PRO A 577 1.23 -5.25 -27.24
C PRO A 577 1.96 -4.76 -28.50
N CYS A 578 2.86 -3.79 -28.36
CA CYS A 578 3.60 -3.16 -29.47
C CYS A 578 5.04 -2.87 -29.00
N PRO A 579 5.96 -3.86 -29.09
CA PRO A 579 7.29 -3.78 -28.46
C PRO A 579 8.20 -2.66 -28.97
N ASP A 580 8.26 -2.41 -30.29
CA ASP A 580 9.16 -1.39 -30.84
C ASP A 580 8.71 0.02 -30.42
N LEU A 581 7.41 0.31 -30.57
CA LEU A 581 6.82 1.56 -30.10
C LEU A 581 6.98 1.76 -28.59
N PHE A 582 6.82 0.68 -27.81
CA PHE A 582 7.04 0.72 -26.37
C PHE A 582 8.48 1.05 -25.99
N SER A 583 9.46 0.54 -26.76
CA SER A 583 10.88 0.77 -26.50
C SER A 583 11.23 2.27 -26.52
N GLU A 584 10.55 3.06 -27.36
CA GLU A 584 10.72 4.52 -27.43
C GLU A 584 10.19 5.23 -26.18
N ALA A 585 9.12 4.72 -25.57
CA ALA A 585 8.53 5.26 -24.35
C ALA A 585 9.15 4.71 -23.06
N LYS A 586 9.83 3.56 -23.12
CA LYS A 586 10.30 2.81 -21.94
C LYS A 586 11.15 3.66 -20.98
N GLY A 587 11.99 4.54 -21.51
CA GLY A 587 12.85 5.41 -20.72
C GLY A 587 12.13 6.50 -19.93
N GLN A 588 10.84 6.72 -20.19
CA GLN A 588 10.00 7.72 -19.52
C GLN A 588 9.27 7.14 -18.30
N PHE A 589 9.24 5.81 -18.13
CA PHE A 589 8.54 5.18 -17.02
C PHE A 589 9.40 5.07 -15.77
N SER A 590 8.72 4.89 -14.63
CA SER A 590 9.37 4.86 -13.33
C SER A 590 10.33 3.69 -13.23
N THR A 591 11.52 3.92 -12.66
CA THR A 591 12.51 2.86 -12.40
C THR A 591 12.03 1.83 -11.37
N LEU A 592 10.90 2.08 -10.71
CA LEU A 592 10.28 1.15 -9.78
C LEU A 592 9.73 -0.09 -10.48
N ILE A 593 9.32 0.03 -11.74
CA ILE A 593 8.61 -1.00 -12.49
C ILE A 593 9.59 -2.12 -12.91
N PRO A 594 9.38 -3.38 -12.46
CA PRO A 594 10.23 -4.50 -12.80
C PRO A 594 9.91 -5.02 -14.22
N PHE A 595 10.54 -4.41 -15.24
CA PHE A 595 10.35 -4.81 -16.64
C PHE A 595 10.88 -6.22 -16.95
N GLU A 596 11.69 -6.82 -16.07
CA GLU A 596 12.11 -8.22 -16.15
C GLU A 596 10.94 -9.21 -16.13
N ASN A 597 9.80 -8.82 -15.56
CA ASN A 597 8.59 -9.64 -15.44
C ASN A 597 7.50 -9.27 -16.46
N ILE A 598 7.84 -8.52 -17.52
CA ILE A 598 6.84 -7.99 -18.47
C ILE A 598 6.03 -9.08 -19.20
N ASP A 599 6.63 -10.25 -19.37
CA ASP A 599 5.99 -11.40 -20.01
C ASP A 599 5.16 -12.24 -19.03
N SER A 600 5.15 -11.90 -17.74
CA SER A 600 4.35 -12.58 -16.73
C SER A 600 2.85 -12.39 -16.99
N PRO A 601 2.00 -13.43 -16.84
CA PRO A 601 0.54 -13.31 -16.84
C PRO A 601 0.00 -12.27 -15.85
N ALA A 602 0.74 -12.02 -14.76
CA ALA A 602 0.36 -11.05 -13.75
C ALA A 602 0.61 -9.59 -14.16
N PHE A 603 1.55 -9.34 -15.09
CA PHE A 603 2.20 -8.03 -15.23
C PHE A 603 1.19 -6.90 -15.49
N ARG A 604 0.30 -7.08 -16.46
CA ARG A 604 -0.69 -6.04 -16.82
C ARG A 604 -1.70 -5.79 -15.69
N SER A 605 -2.08 -6.84 -14.96
CA SER A 605 -2.96 -6.73 -13.78
C SER A 605 -2.28 -6.05 -12.60
N ILE A 606 -1.00 -6.35 -12.36
CA ILE A 606 -0.15 -5.66 -11.38
C ILE A 606 -0.03 -4.17 -11.72
N VAL A 607 0.29 -3.85 -12.98
CA VAL A 607 0.46 -2.47 -13.45
C VAL A 607 -0.83 -1.66 -13.30
N LEU A 608 -1.99 -2.25 -13.64
CA LEU A 608 -3.29 -1.63 -13.37
C LEU A 608 -3.48 -1.38 -11.87
N CYS A 609 -3.31 -2.41 -11.05
CA CYS A 609 -3.51 -2.30 -9.60
C CYS A 609 -2.62 -1.20 -9.01
N TRP A 610 -1.36 -1.17 -9.43
CA TRP A 610 -0.39 -0.18 -8.98
C TRP A 610 -0.76 1.23 -9.39
N ALA A 611 -1.09 1.46 -10.67
CA ALA A 611 -1.51 2.78 -11.13
C ALA A 611 -2.76 3.31 -10.40
N VAL A 612 -3.69 2.40 -10.07
CA VAL A 612 -4.99 2.75 -9.49
C VAL A 612 -4.98 2.80 -7.97
N THR A 613 -4.05 2.12 -7.30
CA THR A 613 -4.03 2.05 -5.83
C THR A 613 -2.75 2.65 -5.22
N GLY A 614 -1.67 2.82 -5.98
CA GLY A 614 -0.35 3.16 -5.46
C GLY A 614 0.44 1.97 -4.93
N SER A 615 -0.09 0.74 -5.06
CA SER A 615 0.60 -0.51 -4.67
C SER A 615 0.35 -1.62 -5.69
N PRO A 616 1.33 -2.49 -5.98
CA PRO A 616 1.12 -3.64 -6.88
C PRO A 616 0.29 -4.78 -6.28
N HIS A 617 -0.29 -4.61 -5.08
CA HIS A 617 -1.03 -5.64 -4.34
C HIS A 617 -2.50 -5.26 -4.13
N ILE A 618 -3.37 -6.27 -4.08
CA ILE A 618 -4.78 -6.11 -3.73
C ILE A 618 -4.89 -5.88 -2.24
N GLU A 619 -5.40 -4.74 -1.81
CA GLU A 619 -5.64 -4.56 -0.38
C GLU A 619 -6.66 -5.57 0.12
N ALA A 620 -6.33 -6.19 1.26
CA ALA A 620 -7.10 -7.28 1.81
C ALA A 620 -8.38 -6.81 2.56
N ASP A 621 -8.90 -5.63 2.25
CA ASP A 621 -10.22 -5.18 2.71
C ASP A 621 -11.29 -5.57 1.67
N ASP A 622 -12.12 -6.55 2.02
CA ASP A 622 -13.21 -7.11 1.20
C ASP A 622 -14.25 -6.07 0.74
N HIS A 623 -14.23 -4.85 1.28
CA HIS A 623 -15.24 -3.83 0.99
C HIS A 623 -14.84 -2.79 -0.06
N GLN A 624 -13.60 -2.80 -0.54
CA GLN A 624 -13.08 -1.74 -1.41
C GLN A 624 -12.62 -2.27 -2.78
N HIS A 625 -13.50 -2.13 -3.76
CA HIS A 625 -13.25 -2.50 -5.16
C HIS A 625 -12.43 -1.44 -5.91
N ILE A 626 -11.62 -1.90 -6.86
CA ILE A 626 -11.01 -1.06 -7.89
C ILE A 626 -12.09 -0.73 -8.93
N GLU A 627 -12.34 0.56 -9.17
CA GLU A 627 -13.34 1.00 -10.14
C GLU A 627 -12.68 1.56 -11.40
N LEU A 628 -12.93 0.93 -12.55
CA LEU A 628 -12.59 1.47 -13.86
C LEU A 628 -13.85 2.01 -14.53
N SER A 629 -13.93 3.32 -14.68
CA SER A 629 -15.08 3.97 -15.29
C SER A 629 -14.70 4.60 -16.62
N PHE A 630 -15.33 4.12 -17.70
CA PHE A 630 -15.29 4.80 -18.99
C PHE A 630 -16.19 6.04 -18.92
N VAL A 631 -15.66 7.20 -19.30
CA VAL A 631 -16.32 8.49 -19.08
C VAL A 631 -16.35 9.33 -20.35
N GLY A 632 -17.43 10.11 -20.48
CA GLY A 632 -17.61 11.08 -21.55
C GLY A 632 -17.12 12.49 -21.19
N PRO A 633 -17.15 13.43 -22.15
CA PRO A 633 -16.63 14.80 -21.99
C PRO A 633 -17.34 15.62 -20.90
N THR A 634 -18.54 15.22 -20.48
CA THR A 634 -19.32 15.91 -19.45
C THR A 634 -18.97 15.45 -18.03
N ASP A 635 -18.16 14.41 -17.84
CA ASP A 635 -17.85 13.85 -16.52
C ASP A 635 -16.97 14.81 -15.68
N THR A 636 -17.58 15.44 -14.68
CA THR A 636 -16.89 16.35 -13.75
C THR A 636 -15.95 15.66 -12.78
N GLY A 637 -16.06 14.33 -12.66
CA GLY A 637 -15.13 13.47 -11.93
C GLY A 637 -13.85 13.16 -12.71
N TYR A 638 -13.76 13.45 -14.00
CA TYR A 638 -12.49 13.32 -14.73
C TYR A 638 -11.57 14.52 -14.43
N HIS A 639 -12.07 15.74 -14.64
CA HIS A 639 -11.34 16.98 -14.36
C HIS A 639 -12.29 18.14 -14.03
N ALA A 640 -11.89 19.02 -13.10
CA ALA A 640 -12.72 20.14 -12.65
C ALA A 640 -12.93 21.21 -13.75
N SER A 641 -11.86 21.62 -14.44
CA SER A 641 -11.93 22.58 -15.56
C SER A 641 -12.42 21.89 -16.84
N PRO A 642 -13.50 22.38 -17.49
CA PRO A 642 -13.99 21.83 -18.75
C PRO A 642 -12.97 21.90 -19.89
N ALA A 643 -12.20 22.99 -20.01
CA ALA A 643 -11.22 23.16 -21.07
C ALA A 643 -10.11 22.10 -20.99
N LYS A 644 -9.50 21.96 -19.80
CA LYS A 644 -8.47 20.95 -19.54
C LYS A 644 -9.01 19.53 -19.61
N ARG A 645 -10.28 19.32 -19.22
CA ARG A 645 -10.95 18.03 -19.41
C ARG A 645 -10.95 17.63 -20.88
N SER A 646 -11.40 18.52 -21.77
CA SER A 646 -11.43 18.25 -23.21
C SER A 646 -10.03 18.01 -23.77
N GLU A 647 -9.04 18.80 -23.36
CA GLU A 647 -7.64 18.64 -23.77
C GLU A 647 -7.08 17.27 -23.37
N CYS A 648 -7.16 16.92 -22.09
CA CYS A 648 -6.61 15.67 -21.58
C CYS A 648 -7.34 14.43 -22.10
N MET A 649 -8.66 14.53 -22.29
CA MET A 649 -9.44 13.47 -22.94
C MET A 649 -9.07 13.29 -24.41
N ALA A 650 -8.72 14.36 -25.13
CA ALA A 650 -8.24 14.28 -26.51
C ALA A 650 -6.85 13.66 -26.60
N MET A 651 -6.00 13.83 -25.59
CA MET A 651 -4.70 13.18 -25.46
C MET A 651 -4.78 11.74 -24.94
N GLY A 652 -5.98 11.25 -24.60
CA GLY A 652 -6.16 9.89 -24.08
C GLY A 652 -5.65 9.69 -22.66
N LYS A 653 -5.56 10.74 -21.84
CA LYS A 653 -5.03 10.60 -20.49
C LYS A 653 -5.98 9.85 -19.56
N ILE A 654 -5.48 8.94 -18.74
CA ILE A 654 -6.29 8.29 -17.70
C ILE A 654 -6.20 9.09 -16.41
N ALA A 655 -7.36 9.43 -15.83
CA ALA A 655 -7.42 10.14 -14.55
C ALA A 655 -7.43 9.12 -13.40
N PHE A 656 -6.28 8.94 -12.75
CA PHE A 656 -6.12 8.07 -11.58
C PHE A 656 -6.51 8.78 -10.27
N ARG A 657 -7.18 8.04 -9.40
CA ARG A 657 -7.55 8.47 -8.05
C ARG A 657 -7.18 7.39 -7.03
N THR A 658 -5.91 7.34 -6.65
CA THR A 658 -5.37 6.26 -5.81
C THR A 658 -5.98 6.15 -4.43
N CYS A 659 -6.43 7.27 -3.86
CA CYS A 659 -7.16 7.30 -2.58
C CYS A 659 -8.57 6.70 -2.67
N PHE A 660 -9.16 6.67 -3.87
CA PHE A 660 -10.48 6.09 -4.12
C PHE A 660 -10.44 4.80 -4.92
N ARG A 661 -9.23 4.33 -5.31
CA ARG A 661 -9.02 3.16 -6.16
C ARG A 661 -9.80 3.23 -7.47
N THR A 662 -9.88 4.43 -8.06
CA THR A 662 -10.63 4.62 -9.31
C THR A 662 -9.77 5.11 -10.44
N ALA A 663 -9.97 4.57 -11.65
CA ALA A 663 -9.50 5.15 -12.89
C ALA A 663 -10.69 5.67 -13.72
N ARG A 664 -10.57 6.88 -14.25
CA ARG A 664 -11.53 7.43 -15.23
C ARG A 664 -10.88 7.41 -16.61
N ILE A 665 -11.40 6.56 -17.49
CA ILE A 665 -10.86 6.27 -18.82
C ILE A 665 -11.64 7.07 -19.87
N PRO A 666 -10.99 7.90 -20.71
CA PRO A 666 -11.68 8.78 -21.65
C PRO A 666 -12.24 7.99 -22.84
N ALA A 667 -13.56 7.81 -22.88
CA ALA A 667 -14.21 7.07 -23.95
C ALA A 667 -14.07 7.74 -25.33
N SER A 668 -13.94 9.07 -25.36
CA SER A 668 -13.69 9.82 -26.59
C SER A 668 -12.38 9.43 -27.27
N TYR A 669 -11.34 9.08 -26.52
CA TYR A 669 -10.06 8.67 -27.10
C TYR A 669 -10.14 7.25 -27.69
N LEU A 670 -10.89 6.35 -27.05
CA LEU A 670 -11.16 5.03 -27.61
C LEU A 670 -11.87 5.12 -28.96
N VAL A 671 -12.86 6.00 -29.07
CA VAL A 671 -13.53 6.28 -30.34
C VAL A 671 -12.53 6.76 -31.40
N GLN A 672 -11.58 7.62 -31.03
CA GLN A 672 -10.52 8.05 -31.95
C GLN A 672 -9.63 6.88 -32.39
N LEU A 673 -9.21 6.00 -31.46
CA LEU A 673 -8.45 4.79 -31.80
C LEU A 673 -9.24 3.88 -32.75
N CYS A 674 -10.55 3.70 -32.54
CA CYS A 674 -11.38 2.91 -33.43
C CYS A 674 -11.52 3.54 -34.84
N SER A 675 -11.42 4.86 -34.94
CA SER A 675 -11.53 5.59 -36.22
C SER A 675 -10.26 5.59 -37.07
N LYS A 676 -9.12 5.15 -36.52
CA LYS A 676 -7.85 5.10 -37.25
C LYS A 676 -7.79 3.90 -38.20
N THR A 677 -7.09 4.09 -39.32
CA THR A 677 -6.72 2.99 -40.23
C THR A 677 -5.40 2.41 -39.74
N TYR A 678 -5.32 1.09 -39.63
CA TYR A 678 -4.12 0.39 -39.19
C TYR A 678 -3.45 -0.33 -40.37
N PRO A 679 -2.11 -0.28 -40.45
CA PRO A 679 -1.37 -0.98 -41.49
C PRO A 679 -1.56 -2.50 -41.39
N ALA A 680 -1.51 -3.19 -42.52
CA ALA A 680 -1.37 -4.64 -42.52
C ALA A 680 -0.02 -5.00 -41.89
N LYS A 681 0.01 -6.08 -41.11
CA LYS A 681 1.24 -6.60 -40.52
C LYS A 681 2.28 -6.81 -41.64
N ASP A 682 3.41 -6.13 -41.53
CA ASP A 682 4.47 -6.25 -42.53
C ASP A 682 5.11 -7.66 -42.48
N GLU A 683 5.66 -8.12 -43.60
CA GLU A 683 6.33 -9.43 -43.67
C GLU A 683 7.63 -9.47 -42.83
N GLN A 684 8.12 -8.30 -42.40
CA GLN A 684 9.32 -8.13 -41.58
C GLN A 684 9.03 -8.05 -40.06
N GLY A 685 7.77 -7.92 -39.63
CA GLY A 685 7.37 -7.89 -38.22
C GLY A 685 7.82 -6.63 -37.46
N ASN A 686 7.87 -5.46 -38.09
CA ASN A 686 8.23 -4.21 -37.39
C ASN A 686 7.00 -3.63 -36.66
N ASP A 687 6.97 -3.76 -35.34
CA ASP A 687 5.88 -3.32 -34.46
C ASP A 687 6.04 -1.84 -34.06
N LYS A 688 6.41 -0.98 -35.03
CA LYS A 688 6.60 0.47 -34.79
C LYS A 688 5.29 1.24 -34.67
N GLU A 689 4.21 0.67 -35.18
CA GLU A 689 2.85 1.17 -35.01
C GLU A 689 1.91 -0.03 -34.79
N PRO A 690 0.77 0.13 -34.09
CA PRO A 690 -0.20 -0.95 -33.95
C PRO A 690 -0.77 -1.39 -35.32
N PHE A 691 -1.05 -2.68 -35.51
CA PHE A 691 -1.66 -3.23 -36.74
C PHE A 691 -3.16 -3.49 -36.62
N SER A 692 -3.72 -3.28 -35.42
CA SER A 692 -5.15 -3.45 -35.18
C SER A 692 -5.65 -2.48 -34.11
N VAL A 693 -6.96 -2.22 -34.15
CA VAL A 693 -7.66 -1.44 -33.11
C VAL A 693 -7.40 -2.04 -31.72
N GLN A 694 -7.48 -3.37 -31.59
CA GLN A 694 -7.25 -4.04 -30.32
C GLN A 694 -5.84 -3.79 -29.79
N GLN A 695 -4.82 -4.02 -30.62
CA GLN A 695 -3.42 -3.80 -30.23
C GLN A 695 -3.15 -2.33 -29.88
N ALA A 696 -3.78 -1.39 -30.59
CA ALA A 696 -3.66 0.04 -30.30
C ALA A 696 -4.27 0.40 -28.93
N ILE A 697 -5.43 -0.15 -28.61
CA ILE A 697 -6.07 0.05 -27.30
C ILE A 697 -5.23 -0.59 -26.20
N GLU A 698 -4.78 -1.83 -26.38
CA GLU A 698 -3.94 -2.52 -25.40
C GLU A 698 -2.62 -1.78 -25.15
N HIS A 699 -1.95 -1.32 -26.21
CA HIS A 699 -0.72 -0.53 -26.09
C HIS A 699 -0.97 0.78 -25.34
N TRP A 700 -2.02 1.52 -25.70
CA TRP A 700 -2.38 2.76 -25.03
C TRP A 700 -2.69 2.55 -23.54
N LEU A 701 -3.50 1.54 -23.20
CA LEU A 701 -3.80 1.19 -21.81
C LEU A 701 -2.53 0.87 -21.03
N LEU A 702 -1.63 0.07 -21.61
CA LEU A 702 -0.34 -0.27 -20.97
C LEU A 702 0.48 1.00 -20.69
N VAL A 703 0.67 1.86 -21.68
CA VAL A 703 1.44 3.10 -21.54
C VAL A 703 0.83 4.03 -20.50
N GLU A 704 -0.49 4.21 -20.49
CA GLU A 704 -1.15 5.09 -19.51
C GLU A 704 -1.15 4.52 -18.10
N PHE A 705 -1.29 3.20 -17.91
CA PHE A 705 -1.14 2.59 -16.59
C PHE A 705 0.30 2.68 -16.08
N LEU A 706 1.30 2.40 -16.91
CA LEU A 706 2.72 2.55 -16.54
C LEU A 706 3.08 4.00 -16.23
N GLY A 707 2.56 4.95 -17.03
CA GLY A 707 2.70 6.38 -16.80
C GLY A 707 1.99 6.87 -15.53
N GLY A 708 1.05 6.09 -14.99
CA GLY A 708 0.40 6.37 -13.71
C GLY A 708 1.26 6.01 -12.48
N ILE A 709 2.30 5.18 -12.63
CA ILE A 709 3.13 4.68 -11.51
C ILE A 709 4.35 5.59 -11.31
N GLY A 710 4.65 6.00 -10.08
CA GLY A 710 5.80 6.84 -9.73
C GLY A 710 5.72 8.29 -10.21
N HIS A 711 4.89 8.57 -11.23
CA HIS A 711 4.67 9.89 -11.81
C HIS A 711 3.41 10.56 -11.26
N HIS A 712 3.03 10.19 -10.03
CA HIS A 712 2.14 11.05 -9.25
C HIS A 712 2.76 12.43 -8.98
N THR A 713 4.05 12.57 -9.31
CA THR A 713 4.80 13.80 -9.49
C THR A 713 5.02 14.08 -10.98
N ILE A 714 4.34 15.09 -11.51
CA ILE A 714 4.75 15.98 -12.62
C ILE A 714 5.04 15.29 -13.98
N ALA A 715 4.33 15.72 -15.03
CA ALA A 715 4.98 16.03 -16.30
C ALA A 715 5.10 17.55 -16.35
#